data_AF-A0A0K6FYA2-F1
#
_entry.id   AF-A0A0K6FYA2-F1
#
_cell.length_a   1.000
_cell.length_b   1.000
_cell.length_c   1.000
_cell.angle_alpha   90.00
_cell.angle_beta   90.00
_cell.angle_gamma   90.00
#
_symmetry.space_group_name_H-M   'P 1'
#
loop_
_entity.id
_entity.type
_entity.pdbx_description
1 polymer ?
#
loop_
_entity_poly.entity_id
_entity_poly.type
_entity_poly.pdbx_seq_one_letter_code
_entity_poly.pdbx_strand_id
1 'polypeptide(L)'
;MLRRLTLLLITGSLCLAFLNSPTEQDVAPSRTFSVLSISIDGYRWSDDLTSIENTKNIIYIGKIISEFNYNVIHVQGDFNPAFHNALYNSDHHSFRTTISEDQWHQNGLDTLSDYGWVDFTRVRWEQWEDQAEATKGFTFMRMRVEEGVYIDMINLHTDITTASPANSIARLWNIQQIASFIDTHSAGNAVIVFGNTNSLYTGVKDNIRLLTSYNGLTDAWIQAIGGTAPRSGGSSLECPKGVPPDISCEAIDKVFYRGSRIINLNSSGFFYDTSRFLSPKGGMLADRNPVRVEFEYTLASELRQSDLYGGPYGTWFNDLPSIPSSPKLSSITLRGGNRLDGIALTLTSGQTFTHGGWGGDPYSLTLASGEYVTSVKLCWGKKRGHTRNFFAEARTNKGQSHRVLTTSAQSAWQVTKMAMFVNVPAPGVDEYYPLNEPPIGTPLPREDYRQNENIPKLFQPLTIRGVEFKNRIWVSPMCVYSAVDGHMTDWHLVHLGAFAIRGAGMIMLESTAVTPEGRITPECPGIWSDSHIAPMKRIVDFIHGQGTTVGIQLAHAGRKASILAPYVFNRRQRAGGEGSESEVARAEEGGWPDNVVGPGDIPFSENLAKPHALTNDGIKRLLNAYIDAVERCKKIGFDFIEIHGAHRYLIHSFYSPISNNRMDEYGGSLENRLRFPLEVIRTVRAIWDRPIFFRISASEYAGAEKNRLKEEGVDLLDVSSGGNYEHQKILPVPGYQLPFAGRIKKEIPELLVGAVGLITEPKQAENVLQEGNADAVLFARELLRHIDFPLYAAHELGIAVKPTNQYEMAWSRMLTPKVE
;
A
#
# COMPACT_ATOMS: atom_id res chain seq x y z
N MET A 1 -13.31 -22.96 25.37
CA MET A 1 -13.41 -21.71 24.57
C MET A 1 -12.95 -22.03 23.16
N LEU A 2 -13.73 -21.71 22.12
CA LEU A 2 -13.37 -21.99 20.73
C LEU A 2 -12.20 -21.10 20.28
N ARG A 3 -11.12 -21.74 19.81
CA ARG A 3 -9.96 -21.05 19.24
C ARG A 3 -10.25 -20.60 17.82
N ARG A 4 -10.74 -21.53 16.98
CA ARG A 4 -11.13 -21.27 15.58
C ARG A 4 -12.27 -22.18 15.11
N LEU A 5 -13.02 -21.75 14.10
CA LEU A 5 -14.09 -22.52 13.47
C LEU A 5 -13.77 -22.71 11.98
N THR A 6 -13.95 -23.93 11.47
CA THR A 6 -13.87 -24.24 10.05
C THR A 6 -15.28 -24.53 9.57
N LEU A 7 -15.70 -23.93 8.45
CA LEU A 7 -16.93 -24.35 7.78
C LEU A 7 -16.62 -24.99 6.44
N LEU A 8 -16.95 -26.26 6.30
CA LEU A 8 -16.92 -26.95 5.01
C LEU A 8 -18.22 -26.64 4.26
N LEU A 9 -18.07 -26.13 3.04
CA LEU A 9 -19.17 -26.00 2.09
C LEU A 9 -19.16 -27.21 1.17
N ILE A 10 -20.30 -27.90 1.10
CA ILE A 10 -20.53 -28.99 0.14
C ILE A 10 -21.02 -28.33 -1.15
N THR A 11 -20.17 -28.25 -2.17
CA THR A 11 -20.62 -27.89 -3.52
C THR A 11 -21.29 -29.11 -4.15
N GLY A 12 -22.63 -29.14 -4.12
CA GLY A 12 -23.40 -30.09 -4.92
C GLY A 12 -23.42 -29.67 -6.38
N SER A 13 -22.67 -30.37 -7.23
CA SER A 13 -22.78 -30.24 -8.69
C SER A 13 -24.11 -30.86 -9.17
N LEU A 14 -25.00 -30.04 -9.71
CA LEU A 14 -26.10 -30.47 -10.58
C LEU A 14 -26.04 -29.67 -11.88
N CYS A 15 -25.42 -30.24 -12.92
CA CYS A 15 -25.65 -29.86 -14.30
C CYS A 15 -26.83 -30.68 -14.83
N LEU A 16 -27.91 -30.01 -15.25
CA LEU A 16 -29.00 -30.60 -16.02
C LEU A 16 -28.75 -30.36 -17.51
N ALA A 17 -28.35 -31.46 -18.17
CA ALA A 17 -28.60 -31.85 -19.56
C ALA A 17 -28.59 -30.78 -20.67
N PHE A 18 -27.48 -30.74 -21.42
CA PHE A 18 -27.52 -30.81 -22.88
C PHE A 18 -26.51 -31.86 -23.35
N LEU A 19 -26.97 -32.76 -24.23
CA LEU A 19 -26.21 -33.87 -24.81
C LEU A 19 -25.03 -33.33 -25.64
N ASN A 20 -23.80 -33.66 -25.23
CA ASN A 20 -22.66 -33.88 -26.12
C ASN A 20 -21.66 -34.83 -25.46
N SER A 21 -21.02 -35.64 -26.29
CA SER A 21 -20.13 -36.78 -26.03
C SER A 21 -18.98 -36.55 -25.02
N PRO A 22 -18.45 -37.61 -24.39
CA PRO A 22 -17.51 -37.50 -23.27
C PRO A 22 -16.07 -37.36 -23.76
N THR A 23 -15.47 -36.18 -23.57
CA THR A 23 -14.01 -35.98 -23.64
C THR A 23 -13.58 -34.94 -22.62
N GLU A 24 -12.56 -35.31 -21.85
CA GLU A 24 -11.82 -34.53 -20.83
C GLU A 24 -12.60 -34.10 -19.57
N GLN A 25 -12.34 -34.82 -18.47
CA GLN A 25 -12.51 -34.28 -17.12
C GLN A 25 -11.56 -33.08 -16.97
N ASP A 26 -12.12 -31.88 -16.75
CA ASP A 26 -11.38 -30.69 -16.32
C ASP A 26 -10.58 -31.03 -15.04
N VAL A 27 -9.29 -31.33 -15.20
CA VAL A 27 -8.37 -31.48 -14.08
C VAL A 27 -8.16 -30.07 -13.51
N ALA A 28 -8.49 -29.88 -12.23
CA ALA A 28 -8.25 -28.61 -11.56
C ALA A 28 -6.78 -28.18 -11.76
N PRO A 29 -6.49 -26.92 -12.12
CA PRO A 29 -5.14 -26.49 -12.47
C PRO A 29 -4.19 -26.72 -11.29
N SER A 30 -3.09 -27.43 -11.55
CA SER A 30 -1.98 -27.61 -10.59
C SER A 30 -1.35 -26.24 -10.31
N ARG A 31 -1.09 -25.95 -9.04
CA ARG A 31 -0.43 -24.71 -8.60
C ARG A 31 0.93 -25.02 -8.05
N THR A 32 1.90 -24.13 -8.25
CA THR A 32 3.29 -24.35 -7.89
C THR A 32 3.80 -23.31 -6.89
N PHE A 33 4.68 -23.72 -5.98
CA PHE A 33 5.46 -22.82 -5.14
C PHE A 33 6.79 -23.48 -4.75
N SER A 34 7.76 -22.69 -4.28
CA SER A 34 9.06 -23.19 -3.84
C SER A 34 9.31 -22.94 -2.36
N VAL A 35 10.09 -23.83 -1.74
CA VAL A 35 10.66 -23.64 -0.42
C VAL A 35 12.18 -23.70 -0.46
N LEU A 36 12.84 -22.96 0.43
CA LEU A 36 14.30 -22.95 0.56
C LEU A 36 14.72 -23.12 2.03
N SER A 37 15.52 -24.15 2.32
CA SER A 37 16.28 -24.26 3.57
C SER A 37 17.66 -23.64 3.38
N ILE A 38 18.03 -22.70 4.25
CA ILE A 38 19.35 -22.08 4.21
C ILE A 38 19.91 -21.84 5.62
N SER A 39 21.11 -22.38 5.85
CA SER A 39 21.86 -22.13 7.08
C SER A 39 22.94 -21.07 6.86
N ILE A 40 22.96 -20.06 7.71
CA ILE A 40 23.92 -18.96 7.67
C ILE A 40 24.71 -18.96 8.98
N ASP A 41 26.03 -19.02 8.89
CA ASP A 41 26.93 -19.04 10.04
C ASP A 41 27.36 -17.61 10.39
N GLY A 42 26.93 -17.13 11.57
CA GLY A 42 27.36 -15.86 12.13
C GLY A 42 28.55 -15.96 13.08
N TYR A 43 29.06 -17.17 13.37
CA TYR A 43 29.91 -17.46 14.54
C TYR A 43 31.12 -18.35 14.21
N ARG A 44 31.95 -17.98 13.22
CA ARG A 44 33.33 -18.48 13.18
C ARG A 44 34.25 -17.60 14.00
N TRP A 45 34.74 -18.18 15.11
CA TRP A 45 35.88 -17.77 15.94
C TRP A 45 37.12 -17.40 15.11
N SER A 46 37.14 -16.17 14.60
CA SER A 46 38.35 -15.40 14.39
C SER A 46 38.11 -14.04 15.00
N ASP A 47 39.10 -13.51 15.72
CA ASP A 47 39.09 -12.30 16.54
C ASP A 47 38.78 -10.97 15.79
N ASP A 48 38.12 -11.05 14.64
CA ASP A 48 37.76 -9.97 13.71
C ASP A 48 36.23 -9.74 13.67
N LEU A 49 35.58 -9.80 14.85
CA LEU A 49 34.13 -9.63 15.07
C LEU A 49 33.58 -8.21 14.78
N THR A 50 34.14 -7.51 13.79
CA THR A 50 33.66 -6.21 13.26
C THR A 50 33.71 -6.09 11.73
N SER A 51 33.89 -7.19 10.99
CA SER A 51 34.18 -7.08 9.56
C SER A 51 32.96 -6.70 8.70
N ILE A 52 33.11 -5.59 7.97
CA ILE A 52 32.25 -5.13 6.87
C ILE A 52 31.94 -6.26 5.86
N GLU A 53 32.80 -7.27 5.75
CA GLU A 53 32.70 -8.36 4.77
C GLU A 53 31.59 -9.37 5.13
N ASN A 54 31.38 -9.68 6.41
CA ASN A 54 30.31 -10.58 6.82
C ASN A 54 28.92 -9.96 6.58
N THR A 55 28.73 -8.69 6.94
CA THR A 55 27.50 -7.96 6.61
C THR A 55 27.26 -7.88 5.11
N LYS A 56 28.31 -7.71 4.30
CA LYS A 56 28.20 -7.77 2.82
C LYS A 56 27.73 -9.13 2.34
N ASN A 57 28.23 -10.24 2.90
CA ASN A 57 27.79 -11.59 2.54
C ASN A 57 26.31 -11.78 2.84
N ILE A 58 25.83 -11.30 4.00
CA ILE A 58 24.40 -11.34 4.32
C ILE A 58 23.55 -10.51 3.34
N ILE A 59 24.03 -9.32 2.96
CA ILE A 59 23.37 -8.50 1.93
C ILE A 59 23.31 -9.23 0.59
N TYR A 60 24.37 -9.97 0.20
CA TYR A 60 24.33 -10.78 -1.01
C TYR A 60 23.29 -11.91 -0.90
N ILE A 61 23.22 -12.59 0.24
CA ILE A 61 22.20 -13.63 0.49
C ILE A 61 20.79 -13.05 0.33
N GLY A 62 20.49 -11.91 0.96
CA GLY A 62 19.16 -11.27 0.84
C GLY A 62 18.84 -10.82 -0.58
N LYS A 63 19.83 -10.33 -1.33
CA LYS A 63 19.68 -10.02 -2.77
C LYS A 63 19.38 -11.25 -3.61
N ILE A 64 20.13 -12.34 -3.42
CA ILE A 64 19.93 -13.61 -4.14
C ILE A 64 18.52 -14.15 -3.85
N ILE A 65 18.14 -14.14 -2.58
CA ILE A 65 16.81 -14.56 -2.15
C ILE A 65 15.71 -13.76 -2.88
N SER A 66 15.86 -12.44 -2.95
CA SER A 66 14.92 -11.56 -3.65
C SER A 66 14.95 -11.72 -5.18
N GLU A 67 16.11 -12.01 -5.75
CA GLU A 67 16.30 -12.16 -7.21
C GLU A 67 15.67 -13.45 -7.74
N PHE A 68 15.82 -14.57 -7.00
CA PHE A 68 15.37 -15.90 -7.43
C PHE A 68 13.96 -16.27 -6.92
N ASN A 69 13.28 -15.35 -6.23
CA ASN A 69 11.85 -15.42 -5.88
C ASN A 69 11.40 -16.74 -5.21
N TYR A 70 12.13 -17.17 -4.17
CA TYR A 70 11.77 -18.37 -3.39
C TYR A 70 10.57 -18.10 -2.48
N ASN A 71 9.45 -18.81 -2.61
CA ASN A 71 8.20 -18.36 -1.96
C ASN A 71 8.19 -18.48 -0.43
N VAL A 72 8.84 -19.50 0.14
CA VAL A 72 9.01 -19.65 1.58
C VAL A 72 10.42 -20.08 1.92
N ILE A 73 11.07 -19.34 2.82
CA ILE A 73 12.46 -19.54 3.16
C ILE A 73 12.56 -19.76 4.65
N HIS A 74 13.11 -20.90 5.06
CA HIS A 74 13.49 -21.16 6.43
C HIS A 74 14.98 -20.94 6.55
N VAL A 75 15.32 -19.93 7.35
CA VAL A 75 16.69 -19.58 7.67
C VAL A 75 17.04 -20.29 8.98
N GLN A 76 18.26 -20.80 9.12
CA GLN A 76 18.81 -21.34 10.38
C GLN A 76 20.21 -20.80 10.65
N GLY A 77 20.61 -20.75 11.92
CA GLY A 77 21.98 -20.40 12.34
C GLY A 77 22.03 -19.20 13.29
N ASP A 78 23.15 -18.98 13.96
CA ASP A 78 23.23 -17.97 15.02
C ASP A 78 23.53 -16.59 14.42
N PHE A 79 22.52 -15.71 14.38
CA PHE A 79 22.68 -14.33 13.89
C PHE A 79 22.96 -13.36 15.03
N ASN A 80 23.86 -12.41 14.79
CA ASN A 80 23.81 -11.16 15.53
C ASN A 80 22.61 -10.33 15.00
N PRO A 81 21.93 -9.51 15.83
CA PRO A 81 20.92 -8.56 15.36
C PRO A 81 21.29 -7.79 14.08
N ALA A 82 22.57 -7.44 13.90
CA ALA A 82 23.06 -6.75 12.70
C ALA A 82 22.90 -7.57 11.40
N PHE A 83 23.10 -8.89 11.45
CA PHE A 83 22.95 -9.76 10.28
C PHE A 83 21.47 -9.99 9.96
N HIS A 84 20.63 -10.20 10.96
CA HIS A 84 19.19 -10.26 10.75
C HIS A 84 18.67 -8.98 10.07
N ASN A 85 19.07 -7.81 10.57
CA ASN A 85 18.73 -6.53 9.95
C ASN A 85 19.25 -6.40 8.52
N ALA A 86 20.49 -6.83 8.25
CA ALA A 86 21.06 -6.79 6.90
C ALA A 86 20.30 -7.69 5.92
N LEU A 87 19.93 -8.90 6.35
CA LEU A 87 19.12 -9.84 5.57
C LEU A 87 17.75 -9.22 5.26
N TYR A 88 17.08 -8.68 6.28
CA TYR A 88 15.73 -8.13 6.15
C TYR A 88 15.70 -6.83 5.33
N ASN A 89 16.76 -6.03 5.38
CA ASN A 89 16.89 -4.81 4.57
C ASN A 89 17.14 -5.10 3.08
N SER A 90 17.60 -6.31 2.74
CA SER A 90 17.88 -6.72 1.36
C SER A 90 16.90 -7.77 0.83
N ASP A 91 15.97 -8.21 1.67
CA ASP A 91 14.85 -9.09 1.34
C ASP A 91 13.61 -8.30 0.92
N HIS A 92 12.79 -8.86 0.01
CA HIS A 92 11.53 -8.26 -0.45
C HIS A 92 10.26 -9.07 -0.12
N HIS A 93 10.37 -10.17 0.62
CA HIS A 93 9.20 -10.96 1.00
C HIS A 93 8.25 -10.16 1.89
N SER A 94 6.94 -10.35 1.67
CA SER A 94 5.87 -9.58 2.34
C SER A 94 5.70 -9.95 3.82
N PHE A 95 6.07 -11.17 4.21
CA PHE A 95 5.90 -11.67 5.56
C PHE A 95 7.22 -12.19 6.12
N ARG A 96 7.53 -11.77 7.36
CA ARG A 96 8.78 -12.14 8.04
C ARG A 96 8.54 -12.40 9.52
N THR A 97 9.19 -13.41 10.08
CA THR A 97 9.13 -13.63 11.53
C THR A 97 9.93 -12.56 12.26
N THR A 98 9.50 -12.19 13.47
CA THR A 98 10.30 -11.32 14.33
C THR A 98 11.49 -12.07 14.90
N ILE A 99 12.57 -11.35 15.22
CA ILE A 99 13.75 -11.86 15.94
C ILE A 99 13.32 -12.56 17.24
N SER A 100 14.01 -13.64 17.63
CA SER A 100 13.84 -14.26 18.95
C SER A 100 14.18 -13.27 20.09
N GLU A 101 13.39 -13.25 21.17
CA GLU A 101 13.48 -12.24 22.25
C GLU A 101 14.79 -12.27 23.08
N ASP A 102 15.64 -13.30 22.93
CA ASP A 102 16.95 -13.35 23.60
C ASP A 102 18.00 -12.58 22.78
N GLN A 103 18.29 -11.34 23.20
CA GLN A 103 19.26 -10.46 22.52
C GLN A 103 20.70 -10.99 22.52
N TRP A 104 21.03 -11.94 23.39
CA TRP A 104 22.40 -12.44 23.55
C TRP A 104 22.63 -13.78 22.85
N HIS A 105 21.57 -14.55 22.56
CA HIS A 105 21.66 -15.86 21.90
C HIS A 105 20.51 -16.04 20.89
N GLN A 106 20.69 -15.52 19.67
CA GLN A 106 19.69 -15.72 18.61
C GLN A 106 19.86 -17.09 17.98
N ASN A 107 18.77 -17.83 17.83
CA ASN A 107 18.77 -19.18 17.25
C ASN A 107 18.58 -19.22 15.71
N GLY A 108 18.33 -18.04 15.12
CA GLY A 108 18.08 -17.80 13.70
C GLY A 108 17.06 -18.70 13.02
N LEU A 109 16.09 -19.21 13.76
CA LEU A 109 14.93 -19.93 13.21
C LEU A 109 13.92 -18.92 12.66
N ASP A 110 14.33 -18.23 11.60
CA ASP A 110 13.57 -17.18 10.95
C ASP A 110 12.88 -17.69 9.68
N THR A 111 11.82 -17.00 9.27
CA THR A 111 11.10 -17.31 8.04
C THR A 111 10.82 -16.04 7.26
N LEU A 112 11.13 -16.08 5.97
CA LEU A 112 10.76 -15.10 4.95
C LEU A 112 9.74 -15.76 4.02
N SER A 113 8.65 -15.09 3.68
CA SER A 113 7.55 -15.71 2.94
C SER A 113 6.73 -14.70 2.14
N ASP A 114 6.30 -15.12 0.94
CA ASP A 114 5.27 -14.42 0.15
C ASP A 114 3.87 -14.61 0.75
N TYR A 115 3.70 -15.64 1.56
CA TYR A 115 2.43 -16.02 2.17
C TYR A 115 2.37 -15.63 3.65
N GLY A 116 1.20 -15.19 4.09
CA GLY A 116 0.93 -14.92 5.51
C GLY A 116 0.54 -16.20 6.26
N TRP A 117 0.62 -16.16 7.60
CA TRP A 117 0.23 -17.29 8.47
C TRP A 117 -0.75 -16.85 9.56
N VAL A 118 -1.50 -17.83 10.09
CA VAL A 118 -2.53 -17.57 11.10
C VAL A 118 -2.18 -18.09 12.49
N ASP A 119 -1.19 -18.97 12.62
CA ASP A 119 -0.62 -19.43 13.88
C ASP A 119 0.91 -19.40 13.74
N PHE A 120 1.62 -18.99 14.79
CA PHE A 120 3.07 -18.99 14.86
C PHE A 120 3.51 -19.29 16.29
N THR A 121 4.43 -20.24 16.45
CA THR A 121 5.00 -20.61 17.75
C THR A 121 6.48 -20.94 17.58
N ARG A 122 7.28 -20.57 18.57
CA ARG A 122 8.67 -21.05 18.73
C ARG A 122 8.70 -22.06 19.87
N VAL A 123 9.22 -23.25 19.62
CA VAL A 123 9.30 -24.35 20.59
C VAL A 123 10.76 -24.64 20.84
N ARG A 124 11.17 -24.64 22.11
CA ARG A 124 12.53 -25.04 22.50
C ARG A 124 12.64 -26.55 22.56
N TRP A 125 13.86 -27.05 22.36
CA TRP A 125 14.14 -28.46 22.59
C TRP A 125 14.00 -28.83 24.07
N GLU A 126 13.37 -29.98 24.32
CA GLU A 126 13.25 -30.53 25.69
C GLU A 126 14.55 -31.20 26.17
N GLN A 127 15.43 -31.56 25.24
CA GLN A 127 16.71 -32.20 25.48
C GLN A 127 17.78 -31.56 24.58
N TRP A 128 18.93 -31.23 25.14
CA TRP A 128 20.09 -30.65 24.45
C TRP A 128 21.38 -31.14 25.12
N GLU A 129 22.45 -31.27 24.35
CA GLU A 129 23.78 -31.66 24.85
C GLU A 129 24.77 -30.48 24.80
N ASP A 130 24.67 -29.62 23.78
CA ASP A 130 25.47 -28.41 23.66
C ASP A 130 24.76 -27.20 24.30
N GLN A 131 25.47 -26.43 25.13
CA GLN A 131 24.92 -25.22 25.75
C GLN A 131 24.57 -24.14 24.72
N ALA A 132 25.27 -24.07 23.59
CA ALA A 132 24.93 -23.14 22.51
C ALA A 132 23.57 -23.51 21.88
N GLU A 133 23.27 -24.81 21.80
CA GLU A 133 22.04 -25.36 21.22
C GLU A 133 20.84 -25.31 22.17
N ALA A 134 21.06 -25.08 23.48
CA ALA A 134 19.99 -24.93 24.48
C ALA A 134 19.01 -23.79 24.18
N THR A 135 19.41 -22.85 23.31
CA THR A 135 18.63 -21.69 22.87
C THR A 135 17.86 -21.95 21.57
N LYS A 136 18.18 -23.06 20.87
CA LYS A 136 17.57 -23.46 19.60
C LYS A 136 16.32 -24.33 19.83
N GLY A 137 15.73 -24.77 18.72
CA GLY A 137 14.41 -25.38 18.71
C GLY A 137 13.85 -25.54 17.30
N PHE A 138 12.55 -25.38 17.21
CA PHE A 138 11.84 -25.27 15.94
C PHE A 138 10.77 -24.19 15.99
N THR A 139 10.37 -23.68 14.84
CA THR A 139 9.15 -22.89 14.70
C THR A 139 8.06 -23.72 14.04
N PHE A 140 6.82 -23.40 14.39
CA PHE A 140 5.64 -23.93 13.73
C PHE A 140 4.83 -22.74 13.23
N MET A 141 4.39 -22.82 11.97
CA MET A 141 3.41 -21.88 11.43
C MET A 141 2.38 -22.55 10.56
N ARG A 142 1.15 -22.02 10.63
CA ARG A 142 0.08 -22.43 9.72
C ARG A 142 -0.02 -21.44 8.58
N MET A 143 0.67 -21.74 7.49
CA MET A 143 0.80 -20.87 6.33
C MET A 143 -0.48 -20.89 5.50
N ARG A 144 -0.96 -19.72 5.07
CA ARG A 144 -2.10 -19.57 4.15
C ARG A 144 -1.57 -19.31 2.74
N VAL A 145 -1.46 -20.36 1.93
CA VAL A 145 -0.94 -20.27 0.56
C VAL A 145 -1.97 -19.67 -0.39
N GLU A 146 -3.25 -19.97 -0.16
CA GLU A 146 -4.39 -19.31 -0.81
C GLU A 146 -5.62 -19.40 0.09
N GLU A 147 -6.76 -18.84 -0.36
CA GLU A 147 -8.02 -18.96 0.39
C GLU A 147 -8.39 -20.42 0.64
N GLY A 148 -8.55 -20.77 1.92
CA GLY A 148 -8.88 -22.14 2.33
C GLY A 148 -7.75 -23.17 2.22
N VAL A 149 -6.56 -22.79 1.78
CA VAL A 149 -5.40 -23.71 1.67
C VAL A 149 -4.36 -23.37 2.70
N TYR A 150 -4.26 -24.27 3.67
CA TYR A 150 -3.32 -24.15 4.78
C TYR A 150 -2.34 -25.30 4.78
N ILE A 151 -1.05 -24.95 4.86
CA ILE A 151 0.05 -25.91 4.99
C ILE A 151 0.80 -25.57 6.29
N ASP A 152 0.92 -26.56 7.16
CA ASP A 152 1.66 -26.44 8.40
C ASP A 152 3.17 -26.55 8.09
N MET A 153 3.91 -25.47 8.31
CA MET A 153 5.35 -25.37 8.00
C MET A 153 6.17 -25.34 9.29
N ILE A 154 7.24 -26.12 9.31
CA ILE A 154 8.14 -26.26 10.46
C ILE A 154 9.59 -25.96 10.05
N ASN A 155 10.17 -24.92 10.67
CA ASN A 155 11.60 -24.60 10.59
C ASN A 155 12.31 -25.23 11.79
N LEU A 156 13.41 -25.95 11.60
CA LEU A 156 14.14 -26.61 12.69
C LEU A 156 15.66 -26.49 12.55
N HIS A 157 16.32 -26.49 13.71
CA HIS A 157 17.75 -26.72 13.83
C HIS A 157 17.97 -27.64 15.04
N THR A 158 18.20 -28.93 14.78
CA THR A 158 18.42 -29.92 15.85
C THR A 158 19.84 -29.83 16.41
N ASP A 159 20.08 -30.41 17.58
CA ASP A 159 21.37 -30.41 18.28
C ASP A 159 22.55 -30.90 17.41
N ILE A 160 23.70 -30.22 17.53
CA ILE A 160 24.98 -30.52 16.89
C ILE A 160 25.98 -30.99 17.97
N THR A 161 26.44 -32.24 17.94
CA THR A 161 27.49 -32.68 18.88
C THR A 161 28.87 -32.64 18.26
N THR A 162 29.80 -31.94 18.92
CA THR A 162 31.21 -31.81 18.52
C THR A 162 32.06 -33.04 18.88
N ALA A 163 31.58 -33.94 19.73
CA ALA A 163 32.34 -35.11 20.21
C ALA A 163 32.20 -36.37 19.32
N SER A 164 31.08 -36.53 18.61
CA SER A 164 30.85 -37.57 17.58
C SER A 164 29.48 -37.33 16.92
N PRO A 165 29.42 -36.79 15.69
CA PRO A 165 28.16 -36.47 15.01
C PRO A 165 27.20 -37.65 14.90
N ALA A 166 27.69 -38.90 14.98
CA ALA A 166 26.89 -40.11 14.86
C ALA A 166 26.12 -40.52 16.14
N ASN A 167 26.26 -39.81 17.27
CA ASN A 167 25.84 -40.31 18.59
C ASN A 167 25.13 -39.30 19.52
N SER A 168 24.59 -38.17 19.04
CA SER A 168 23.83 -37.23 19.91
C SER A 168 22.51 -37.87 20.35
N ILE A 169 22.34 -38.13 21.64
CA ILE A 169 21.04 -38.59 22.18
C ILE A 169 20.03 -37.44 22.10
N ALA A 170 20.47 -36.19 22.35
CA ALA A 170 19.64 -35.00 22.21
C ALA A 170 19.01 -34.87 20.82
N ARG A 171 19.77 -35.07 19.73
CA ARG A 171 19.23 -34.99 18.37
C ARG A 171 18.11 -36.02 18.13
N LEU A 172 18.24 -37.24 18.66
CA LEU A 172 17.19 -38.26 18.53
C LEU A 172 15.91 -37.82 19.24
N TRP A 173 16.04 -37.21 20.42
CA TRP A 173 14.92 -36.60 21.13
C TRP A 173 14.33 -35.41 20.39
N ASN A 174 15.12 -34.58 19.71
CA ASN A 174 14.61 -33.47 18.92
C ASN A 174 13.73 -33.96 17.76
N ILE A 175 14.19 -34.97 17.00
CA ILE A 175 13.37 -35.58 15.93
C ILE A 175 12.10 -36.22 16.49
N GLN A 176 12.18 -36.91 17.63
CA GLN A 176 11.01 -37.47 18.31
C GLN A 176 10.04 -36.37 18.75
N GLN A 177 10.54 -35.24 19.27
CA GLN A 177 9.73 -34.10 19.69
C GLN A 177 8.98 -33.49 18.50
N ILE A 178 9.64 -33.32 17.35
CA ILE A 178 9.00 -32.89 16.09
C ILE A 178 7.90 -33.86 15.70
N ALA A 179 8.20 -35.16 15.70
CA ALA A 179 7.25 -36.19 15.29
C ALA A 179 5.98 -36.20 16.16
N SER A 180 6.15 -36.11 17.48
CA SER A 180 5.05 -35.99 18.45
C SER A 180 4.29 -34.66 18.29
N PHE A 181 4.99 -33.57 17.98
CA PHE A 181 4.39 -32.26 17.77
C PHE A 181 3.48 -32.25 16.54
N ILE A 182 3.93 -32.83 15.42
CA ILE A 182 3.15 -32.94 14.17
C ILE A 182 1.88 -33.77 14.39
N ASP A 183 1.99 -34.88 15.11
CA ASP A 183 0.84 -35.74 15.44
C ASP A 183 -0.22 -34.96 16.23
N THR A 184 0.21 -34.14 17.18
CA THR A 184 -0.69 -33.36 18.05
C THR A 184 -1.28 -32.12 17.37
N HIS A 185 -0.48 -31.38 16.59
CA HIS A 185 -0.84 -30.02 16.14
C HIS A 185 -1.20 -29.92 14.66
N SER A 186 -0.82 -30.93 13.86
CA SER A 186 -1.00 -30.94 12.40
C SER A 186 -1.86 -32.13 11.92
N ALA A 187 -2.64 -32.73 12.84
CA ALA A 187 -3.57 -33.80 12.50
C ALA A 187 -4.54 -33.35 11.39
N GLY A 188 -4.57 -34.11 10.29
CA GLY A 188 -5.41 -33.83 9.12
C GLY A 188 -4.96 -32.70 8.21
N ASN A 189 -3.88 -31.99 8.52
CA ASN A 189 -3.34 -30.93 7.66
C ASN A 189 -2.21 -31.43 6.77
N ALA A 190 -1.97 -30.69 5.68
CA ALA A 190 -0.76 -30.81 4.89
C ALA A 190 0.39 -30.22 5.69
N VAL A 191 1.56 -30.85 5.61
CA VAL A 191 2.73 -30.49 6.43
C VAL A 191 3.96 -30.42 5.56
N ILE A 192 4.82 -29.42 5.79
CA ILE A 192 6.18 -29.35 5.26
C ILE A 192 7.13 -29.06 6.42
N VAL A 193 8.14 -29.91 6.61
CA VAL A 193 9.18 -29.77 7.63
C VAL A 193 10.51 -29.58 6.92
N PHE A 194 11.16 -28.43 7.10
CA PHE A 194 12.42 -28.18 6.45
C PHE A 194 13.37 -27.30 7.26
N GLY A 195 14.65 -27.63 7.19
CA GLY A 195 15.68 -27.05 8.03
C GLY A 195 16.81 -28.02 8.29
N ASN A 196 17.70 -27.63 9.20
CA ASN A 196 18.85 -28.43 9.58
C ASN A 196 18.45 -29.55 10.55
N THR A 197 18.49 -30.79 10.08
CA THR A 197 18.19 -31.97 10.91
C THR A 197 19.43 -32.57 11.56
N ASN A 198 20.63 -32.09 11.21
CA ASN A 198 21.92 -32.68 11.59
C ASN A 198 21.99 -34.23 11.48
N SER A 199 21.13 -34.83 10.64
CA SER A 199 20.96 -36.27 10.51
C SER A 199 21.20 -36.71 9.07
N LEU A 200 21.78 -37.90 8.93
CA LEU A 200 21.96 -38.58 7.66
C LEU A 200 21.24 -39.94 7.68
N TYR A 201 20.71 -40.38 6.55
CA TYR A 201 20.10 -41.70 6.40
C TYR A 201 21.10 -42.82 6.65
N THR A 202 22.38 -42.60 6.32
CA THR A 202 23.48 -43.53 6.57
C THR A 202 23.98 -43.50 8.02
N GLY A 203 23.54 -42.54 8.84
CA GLY A 203 23.86 -42.47 10.27
C GLY A 203 23.36 -43.71 11.03
N VAL A 204 24.27 -44.37 11.78
CA VAL A 204 23.97 -45.64 12.48
C VAL A 204 22.94 -45.45 13.61
N LYS A 205 22.93 -44.29 14.25
CA LYS A 205 21.98 -44.00 15.35
C LYS A 205 20.92 -42.96 15.00
N ASP A 206 20.94 -42.37 13.82
CA ASP A 206 19.94 -41.37 13.42
C ASP A 206 18.54 -41.98 13.27
N ASN A 207 17.54 -41.32 13.84
CA ASN A 207 16.15 -41.74 13.81
C ASN A 207 15.29 -40.91 12.84
N ILE A 208 15.89 -40.22 11.85
CA ILE A 208 15.17 -39.34 10.91
C ILE A 208 14.02 -40.03 10.17
N ARG A 209 14.12 -41.35 9.96
CA ARG A 209 13.05 -42.19 9.38
C ARG A 209 11.75 -42.15 10.18
N LEU A 210 11.79 -41.76 11.45
CA LEU A 210 10.60 -41.57 12.28
C LEU A 210 9.59 -40.63 11.60
N LEU A 211 10.06 -39.55 10.97
CA LEU A 211 9.18 -38.61 10.26
C LEU A 211 8.42 -39.29 9.10
N THR A 212 9.05 -40.26 8.44
CA THR A 212 8.41 -41.04 7.38
C THR A 212 7.51 -42.16 7.92
N SER A 213 7.99 -42.94 8.90
CA SER A 213 7.27 -44.12 9.38
C SER A 213 6.14 -43.81 10.36
N TYR A 214 6.29 -42.74 11.16
CA TYR A 214 5.33 -42.37 12.20
C TYR A 214 4.37 -41.27 11.72
N ASN A 215 4.89 -40.21 11.09
CA ASN A 215 4.03 -39.12 10.60
C ASN A 215 3.59 -39.29 9.14
N GLY A 216 4.08 -40.31 8.43
CA GLY A 216 3.73 -40.52 7.02
C GLY A 216 4.24 -39.41 6.09
N LEU A 217 5.32 -38.73 6.46
CA LEU A 217 5.95 -37.74 5.58
C LEU A 217 6.78 -38.45 4.49
N THR A 218 6.95 -37.77 3.37
CA THR A 218 7.85 -38.12 2.29
C THR A 218 9.06 -37.19 2.35
N ASP A 219 10.27 -37.74 2.27
CA ASP A 219 11.48 -36.93 2.08
C ASP A 219 11.61 -36.59 0.59
N ALA A 220 11.65 -35.30 0.26
CA ALA A 220 11.75 -34.82 -1.10
C ALA A 220 13.06 -35.24 -1.80
N TRP A 221 14.17 -35.34 -1.05
CA TRP A 221 15.44 -35.82 -1.58
C TRP A 221 15.35 -37.31 -1.92
N ILE A 222 14.80 -38.13 -1.01
CA ILE A 222 14.61 -39.56 -1.25
C ILE A 222 13.72 -39.78 -2.47
N GLN A 223 12.64 -39.04 -2.61
CA GLN A 223 11.81 -39.09 -3.81
C GLN A 223 12.61 -38.76 -5.07
N ALA A 224 13.41 -37.69 -5.04
CA ALA A 224 14.19 -37.23 -6.19
C ALA A 224 15.28 -38.22 -6.62
N ILE A 225 15.88 -38.99 -5.70
CA ILE A 225 16.90 -40.02 -6.02
C ILE A 225 16.31 -41.40 -6.35
N GLY A 226 14.98 -41.52 -6.52
CA GLY A 226 14.32 -42.77 -6.93
C GLY A 226 13.59 -43.53 -5.82
N GLY A 227 13.31 -42.88 -4.68
CA GLY A 227 12.38 -43.35 -3.65
C GLY A 227 12.94 -44.35 -2.63
N THR A 228 14.18 -44.82 -2.80
CA THR A 228 14.79 -45.80 -1.88
C THR A 228 15.76 -45.10 -0.94
N ALA A 229 15.41 -45.07 0.35
CA ALA A 229 16.29 -44.51 1.38
C ALA A 229 17.60 -45.32 1.53
N PRO A 230 18.77 -44.67 1.64
CA PRO A 230 20.03 -45.34 1.93
C PRO A 230 19.95 -46.22 3.18
N ARG A 231 20.76 -47.27 3.28
CA ARG A 231 20.79 -48.14 4.46
C ARG A 231 21.50 -47.45 5.63
N SER A 232 20.90 -47.47 6.82
CA SER A 232 21.56 -47.02 8.05
C SER A 232 22.84 -47.83 8.31
N GLY A 233 23.94 -47.13 8.62
CA GLY A 233 25.28 -47.72 8.75
C GLY A 233 25.96 -48.08 7.43
N GLY A 234 25.39 -47.68 6.29
CA GLY A 234 26.06 -47.77 4.99
C GLY A 234 27.21 -46.75 4.83
N SER A 235 27.90 -46.82 3.69
CA SER A 235 28.91 -45.82 3.32
C SER A 235 28.31 -44.41 3.32
N SER A 236 29.04 -43.44 3.88
CA SER A 236 28.58 -42.05 3.92
C SER A 236 28.32 -41.52 2.51
N LEU A 237 27.17 -40.87 2.34
CA LEU A 237 26.78 -40.17 1.12
C LEU A 237 26.85 -38.65 1.30
N GLU A 238 27.44 -38.17 2.40
CA GLU A 238 27.45 -36.75 2.73
C GLU A 238 27.97 -35.87 1.58
N CYS A 239 27.27 -34.77 1.32
CA CYS A 239 27.66 -33.86 0.26
C CYS A 239 29.05 -33.26 0.46
N PRO A 240 29.84 -33.11 -0.63
CA PRO A 240 31.15 -32.48 -0.55
C PRO A 240 31.01 -31.00 -0.17
N LYS A 241 32.09 -30.42 0.37
CA LYS A 241 32.21 -28.97 0.52
C LYS A 241 32.26 -28.31 -0.87
N GLY A 242 31.53 -27.20 -1.04
CA GLY A 242 31.40 -26.52 -2.33
C GLY A 242 30.14 -26.95 -3.09
N VAL A 243 30.03 -26.55 -4.36
CA VAL A 243 28.88 -26.86 -5.21
C VAL A 243 28.84 -28.36 -5.50
N PRO A 244 27.79 -29.10 -5.06
CA PRO A 244 27.66 -30.51 -5.40
C PRO A 244 27.50 -30.70 -6.92
N PRO A 245 28.05 -31.78 -7.50
CA PRO A 245 27.91 -32.04 -8.94
C PRO A 245 26.47 -32.39 -9.34
N ASP A 246 25.73 -33.02 -8.44
CA ASP A 246 24.33 -33.43 -8.61
C ASP A 246 23.66 -33.64 -7.22
N ILE A 247 22.46 -34.23 -7.22
CA ILE A 247 21.69 -34.52 -6.01
C ILE A 247 21.97 -35.91 -5.43
N SER A 248 22.97 -36.67 -5.93
CA SER A 248 23.23 -38.04 -5.47
C SER A 248 23.83 -38.09 -4.06
N CYS A 249 24.38 -36.98 -3.60
CA CYS A 249 24.87 -36.82 -2.23
C CYS A 249 23.77 -36.35 -1.27
N GLU A 250 23.99 -36.58 0.01
CA GLU A 250 23.07 -36.31 1.10
C GLU A 250 23.49 -35.06 1.89
N ALA A 251 22.62 -34.05 1.95
CA ALA A 251 22.73 -32.94 2.89
C ALA A 251 21.96 -33.23 4.19
N ILE A 252 22.42 -32.64 5.29
CA ILE A 252 21.73 -32.71 6.60
C ILE A 252 20.52 -31.77 6.70
N ASP A 253 20.46 -30.76 5.82
CA ASP A 253 19.26 -29.98 5.56
C ASP A 253 18.28 -30.85 4.78
N LYS A 254 17.07 -31.01 5.32
CA LYS A 254 16.04 -31.89 4.74
C LYS A 254 14.77 -31.13 4.44
N VAL A 255 13.96 -31.68 3.55
CA VAL A 255 12.59 -31.22 3.29
C VAL A 255 11.67 -32.43 3.27
N PHE A 256 10.87 -32.57 4.32
CA PHE A 256 9.83 -33.59 4.44
C PHE A 256 8.47 -32.97 4.16
N TYR A 257 7.56 -33.71 3.55
CA TYR A 257 6.21 -33.22 3.31
C TYR A 257 5.14 -34.32 3.32
N ARG A 258 3.89 -33.92 3.54
CA ARG A 258 2.72 -34.73 3.19
C ARG A 258 1.57 -33.82 2.77
N GLY A 259 0.71 -34.32 1.88
CA GLY A 259 -0.58 -33.71 1.62
C GLY A 259 -1.56 -33.87 2.77
N SER A 260 -2.80 -33.50 2.51
CA SER A 260 -3.95 -33.79 3.36
C SER A 260 -5.06 -34.41 2.51
N ARG A 261 -6.19 -34.71 3.14
CA ARG A 261 -7.36 -35.20 2.42
C ARG A 261 -7.97 -34.18 1.44
N ILE A 262 -7.64 -32.89 1.60
CA ILE A 262 -8.15 -31.80 0.76
C ILE A 262 -7.07 -31.16 -0.13
N ILE A 263 -5.80 -31.44 0.15
CA ILE A 263 -4.65 -30.91 -0.59
C ILE A 263 -3.76 -32.09 -0.98
N ASN A 264 -3.74 -32.42 -2.26
CA ASN A 264 -2.70 -33.30 -2.78
C ASN A 264 -1.45 -32.45 -2.97
N LEU A 265 -0.37 -32.79 -2.26
CA LEU A 265 0.89 -32.05 -2.30
C LEU A 265 2.00 -33.00 -2.74
N ASN A 266 2.75 -32.62 -3.77
CA ASN A 266 3.86 -33.40 -4.31
C ASN A 266 5.06 -32.50 -4.57
N SER A 267 6.27 -33.01 -4.32
CA SER A 267 7.50 -32.39 -4.82
C SER A 267 7.60 -32.62 -6.33
N SER A 268 7.79 -31.53 -7.08
CA SER A 268 8.07 -31.54 -8.52
C SER A 268 9.57 -31.37 -8.83
N GLY A 269 10.38 -30.94 -7.86
CA GLY A 269 11.82 -30.78 -8.04
C GLY A 269 12.58 -30.63 -6.72
N PHE A 270 13.83 -31.09 -6.69
CA PHE A 270 14.77 -30.98 -5.57
C PHE A 270 16.12 -30.49 -6.08
N PHE A 271 16.72 -29.50 -5.40
CA PHE A 271 17.94 -28.84 -5.86
C PHE A 271 18.85 -28.43 -4.70
N TYR A 272 20.16 -28.57 -4.92
CA TYR A 272 21.18 -27.88 -4.14
C TYR A 272 21.52 -26.56 -4.85
N ASP A 273 21.02 -25.45 -4.35
CA ASP A 273 21.17 -24.13 -4.99
C ASP A 273 22.52 -23.46 -4.66
N THR A 274 23.51 -24.22 -4.21
CA THR A 274 24.83 -23.73 -3.76
C THR A 274 25.52 -22.78 -4.74
N SER A 275 25.41 -23.03 -6.04
CA SER A 275 26.00 -22.17 -7.08
C SER A 275 25.39 -20.76 -7.14
N ARG A 276 24.13 -20.60 -6.73
CA ARG A 276 23.46 -19.30 -6.62
C ARG A 276 23.93 -18.52 -5.40
N PHE A 277 24.40 -19.22 -4.37
CA PHE A 277 24.83 -18.64 -3.09
C PHE A 277 26.37 -18.58 -2.99
N LEU A 278 27.02 -18.11 -4.05
CA LEU A 278 28.44 -17.78 -4.07
C LEU A 278 28.66 -16.27 -4.02
N SER A 279 29.64 -15.83 -3.22
CA SER A 279 30.11 -14.46 -3.21
C SER A 279 30.72 -14.09 -4.57
N PRO A 280 30.89 -12.79 -4.90
CA PRO A 280 31.59 -12.37 -6.12
C PRO A 280 33.02 -12.93 -6.26
N LYS A 281 33.63 -13.41 -5.16
CA LYS A 281 34.95 -14.06 -5.14
C LYS A 281 34.87 -15.59 -5.29
N GLY A 282 33.68 -16.16 -5.50
CA GLY A 282 33.43 -17.60 -5.66
C GLY A 282 33.38 -18.41 -4.36
N GLY A 283 33.50 -17.77 -3.18
CA GLY A 283 33.33 -18.44 -1.88
C GLY A 283 31.86 -18.63 -1.51
N MET A 284 31.53 -19.74 -0.84
CA MET A 284 30.16 -20.01 -0.37
C MET A 284 29.67 -18.93 0.60
N LEU A 285 28.43 -18.46 0.41
CA LEU A 285 27.77 -17.49 1.29
C LEU A 285 27.02 -18.18 2.44
N ALA A 286 26.42 -19.34 2.17
CA ALA A 286 25.81 -20.18 3.19
C ALA A 286 26.84 -21.14 3.78
N ASP A 287 26.66 -21.54 5.05
CA ASP A 287 27.56 -22.51 5.71
C ASP A 287 27.43 -23.91 5.11
N ARG A 288 26.27 -24.20 4.52
CA ARG A 288 25.91 -25.49 3.92
C ARG A 288 25.23 -25.27 2.57
N ASN A 289 25.00 -26.37 1.85
CA ASN A 289 24.30 -26.35 0.57
C ASN A 289 22.83 -25.96 0.78
N PRO A 290 22.36 -24.80 0.28
CA PRO A 290 20.96 -24.42 0.38
C PRO A 290 20.08 -25.41 -0.38
N VAL A 291 19.03 -25.89 0.27
CA VAL A 291 18.14 -26.93 -0.29
C VAL A 291 16.85 -26.29 -0.75
N ARG A 292 16.62 -26.28 -2.07
CA ARG A 292 15.34 -25.85 -2.66
C ARG A 292 14.50 -27.06 -3.04
N VAL A 293 13.21 -26.99 -2.71
CA VAL A 293 12.19 -27.93 -3.23
C VAL A 293 11.08 -27.15 -3.89
N GLU A 294 10.69 -27.60 -5.08
CA GLU A 294 9.52 -27.14 -5.79
C GLU A 294 8.35 -28.06 -5.48
N PHE A 295 7.21 -27.46 -5.17
CA PHE A 295 5.99 -28.16 -4.84
C PHE A 295 4.92 -27.86 -5.87
N GLU A 296 4.16 -28.89 -6.21
CA GLU A 296 2.90 -28.82 -6.91
C GLU A 296 1.78 -29.28 -5.98
N TYR A 297 0.65 -28.57 -6.01
CA TYR A 297 -0.54 -29.00 -5.30
C TYR A 297 -1.83 -28.86 -6.10
N THR A 298 -2.77 -29.76 -5.80
CA THR A 298 -4.15 -29.73 -6.30
C THR A 298 -5.13 -29.88 -5.14
N LEU A 299 -6.33 -29.34 -5.33
CA LEU A 299 -7.40 -29.46 -4.34
C LEU A 299 -8.26 -30.69 -4.64
N ALA A 300 -8.61 -31.44 -3.60
CA ALA A 300 -9.57 -32.53 -3.73
C ALA A 300 -10.94 -31.99 -4.17
N SER A 301 -11.65 -32.73 -5.02
CA SER A 301 -12.97 -32.32 -5.51
C SER A 301 -14.10 -32.55 -4.51
N GLU A 302 -13.91 -33.46 -3.55
CA GLU A 302 -14.96 -33.89 -2.61
C GLU A 302 -15.17 -32.93 -1.45
N LEU A 303 -14.08 -32.35 -0.94
CA LEU A 303 -14.09 -31.49 0.24
C LEU A 303 -13.20 -30.27 0.01
N ARG A 304 -13.70 -29.11 0.42
CA ARG A 304 -12.94 -27.86 0.45
C ARG A 304 -13.01 -27.24 1.84
N GLN A 305 -11.92 -26.58 2.20
CA GLN A 305 -11.80 -25.79 3.41
C GLN A 305 -12.00 -24.31 3.08
N SER A 306 -12.69 -23.58 3.96
CA SER A 306 -12.73 -22.11 3.94
C SER A 306 -11.57 -21.53 4.76
N ASP A 307 -11.39 -20.22 4.73
CA ASP A 307 -10.45 -19.56 5.64
C ASP A 307 -10.74 -19.87 7.12
N LEU A 308 -9.68 -19.90 7.93
CA LEU A 308 -9.77 -20.17 9.35
C LEU A 308 -10.21 -18.92 10.12
N TYR A 309 -11.30 -19.03 10.90
CA TYR A 309 -11.84 -17.91 11.69
C TYR A 309 -11.63 -18.09 13.18
N GLY A 310 -11.10 -17.06 13.86
CA GLY A 310 -10.84 -17.03 15.31
C GLY A 310 -9.37 -16.68 15.61
N GLY A 311 -8.93 -16.80 16.87
CA GLY A 311 -7.59 -16.36 17.29
C GLY A 311 -6.81 -17.42 18.05
N PRO A 312 -5.65 -17.09 18.63
CA PRO A 312 -4.73 -18.10 19.19
C PRO A 312 -5.18 -18.68 20.55
N TYR A 313 -6.34 -18.27 21.08
CA TYR A 313 -6.78 -18.62 22.43
C TYR A 313 -7.93 -19.64 22.39
N GLY A 314 -7.70 -20.84 22.95
CA GLY A 314 -8.71 -21.90 23.07
C GLY A 314 -8.21 -23.27 22.58
N THR A 315 -9.12 -24.23 22.45
CA THR A 315 -8.82 -25.54 21.86
C THR A 315 -8.96 -25.45 20.34
N TRP A 316 -7.87 -25.68 19.62
CA TRP A 316 -7.91 -25.89 18.16
C TRP A 316 -8.50 -27.27 17.87
N PHE A 317 -9.20 -27.40 16.74
CA PHE A 317 -9.71 -28.68 16.28
C PHE A 317 -9.67 -28.75 14.75
N ASN A 318 -9.58 -29.97 14.24
CA ASN A 318 -9.72 -30.30 12.83
C ASN A 318 -10.40 -31.66 12.71
N ASP A 319 -11.65 -31.68 12.27
CA ASP A 319 -12.42 -32.93 12.13
C ASP A 319 -12.15 -33.63 10.79
N LEU A 320 -11.32 -33.05 9.91
CA LEU A 320 -11.10 -33.59 8.57
C LEU A 320 -10.69 -35.08 8.51
N PRO A 321 -9.85 -35.60 9.44
CA PRO A 321 -9.55 -37.04 9.51
C PRO A 321 -10.77 -37.92 9.82
N SER A 322 -11.75 -37.38 10.54
CA SER A 322 -12.91 -38.11 11.07
C SER A 322 -14.18 -37.93 10.24
N ILE A 323 -14.19 -36.98 9.31
CA ILE A 323 -15.29 -36.74 8.38
C ILE A 323 -15.35 -37.91 7.36
N PRO A 324 -16.51 -38.47 6.99
CA PRO A 324 -16.62 -39.51 5.95
C PRO A 324 -16.37 -38.95 4.54
N SER A 325 -16.16 -39.80 3.52
CA SER A 325 -15.91 -39.40 2.10
C SER A 325 -16.96 -38.43 1.54
N SER A 326 -18.24 -38.73 1.75
CA SER A 326 -19.37 -37.93 1.29
C SER A 326 -20.25 -37.48 2.48
N PRO A 327 -19.81 -36.53 3.31
CA PRO A 327 -20.57 -36.09 4.47
C PRO A 327 -21.83 -35.37 4.00
N LYS A 328 -22.97 -35.67 4.62
CA LYS A 328 -24.22 -34.90 4.46
C LYS A 328 -24.63 -34.36 5.80
N LEU A 329 -24.68 -33.03 5.89
CA LEU A 329 -25.08 -32.34 7.11
C LEU A 329 -26.60 -32.48 7.30
N SER A 330 -27.03 -32.90 8.49
CA SER A 330 -28.44 -32.98 8.88
C SER A 330 -28.85 -31.82 9.79
N SER A 331 -27.93 -31.32 10.63
CA SER A 331 -28.18 -30.11 11.41
C SER A 331 -26.91 -29.36 11.81
N ILE A 332 -27.10 -28.07 12.07
CA ILE A 332 -26.12 -27.20 12.77
C ILE A 332 -26.74 -26.74 14.07
N THR A 333 -26.06 -26.99 15.19
CA THR A 333 -26.41 -26.41 16.48
C THR A 333 -25.39 -25.36 16.87
N LEU A 334 -25.85 -24.14 17.10
CA LEU A 334 -25.05 -23.04 17.64
C LEU A 334 -25.46 -22.83 19.09
N ARG A 335 -24.50 -22.91 20.02
CA ARG A 335 -24.73 -22.57 21.43
C ARG A 335 -24.29 -21.14 21.68
N GLY A 336 -25.20 -20.28 22.12
CA GLY A 336 -24.84 -18.91 22.39
C GLY A 336 -25.69 -18.23 23.46
N GLY A 337 -25.04 -17.25 24.10
CA GLY A 337 -25.61 -16.28 25.02
C GLY A 337 -24.86 -14.99 24.76
N ASN A 338 -24.09 -14.49 25.75
CA ASN A 338 -23.22 -13.30 25.60
C ASN A 338 -22.12 -13.39 24.51
N ARG A 339 -21.93 -14.56 23.88
CA ARG A 339 -21.00 -14.87 22.80
C ARG A 339 -21.39 -16.22 22.18
N LEU A 340 -20.68 -16.66 21.13
CA LEU A 340 -20.71 -18.04 20.67
C LEU A 340 -19.91 -18.92 21.64
N ASP A 341 -20.57 -19.85 22.29
CA ASP A 341 -19.98 -20.75 23.29
C ASP A 341 -19.64 -22.11 22.70
N GLY A 342 -20.44 -22.64 21.77
CA GLY A 342 -20.28 -23.96 21.17
C GLY A 342 -20.85 -24.05 19.77
N ILE A 343 -20.31 -24.96 18.95
CA ILE A 343 -20.91 -25.42 17.71
C ILE A 343 -21.05 -26.94 17.76
N ALA A 344 -22.12 -27.48 17.18
CA ALA A 344 -22.19 -28.88 16.83
C ALA A 344 -22.68 -29.03 15.38
N LEU A 345 -22.06 -29.95 14.65
CA LEU A 345 -22.44 -30.35 13.30
C LEU A 345 -22.85 -31.81 13.34
N THR A 346 -24.09 -32.11 12.97
CA THR A 346 -24.60 -33.48 12.93
C THR A 346 -24.76 -33.91 11.49
N LEU A 347 -24.24 -35.09 11.15
CA LEU A 347 -24.41 -35.69 9.83
C LEU A 347 -25.69 -36.53 9.77
N THR A 348 -26.17 -36.83 8.56
CA THR A 348 -27.29 -37.76 8.35
C THR A 348 -26.99 -39.19 8.80
N SER A 349 -25.71 -39.55 8.98
CA SER A 349 -25.29 -40.82 9.59
C SER A 349 -25.52 -40.88 11.10
N GLY A 350 -25.85 -39.75 11.74
CA GLY A 350 -25.94 -39.62 13.20
C GLY A 350 -24.63 -39.20 13.88
N GLN A 351 -23.51 -39.20 13.16
CA GLN A 351 -22.23 -38.72 13.69
C GLN A 351 -22.32 -37.22 13.99
N THR A 352 -21.90 -36.82 15.19
CA THR A 352 -21.93 -35.41 15.63
C THR A 352 -20.53 -34.94 16.01
N PHE A 353 -20.11 -33.81 15.44
CA PHE A 353 -18.87 -33.11 15.78
C PHE A 353 -19.21 -31.91 16.65
N THR A 354 -18.74 -31.88 17.89
CA THR A 354 -19.05 -30.80 18.84
C THR A 354 -17.78 -30.13 19.32
N HIS A 355 -17.73 -28.81 19.20
CA HIS A 355 -16.58 -28.00 19.58
C HIS A 355 -16.98 -26.78 20.39
N GLY A 356 -16.12 -26.38 21.32
CA GLY A 356 -16.37 -25.27 22.23
C GLY A 356 -16.82 -25.71 23.62
N GLY A 357 -17.51 -24.83 24.33
CA GLY A 357 -18.05 -25.07 25.66
C GLY A 357 -19.57 -25.25 25.64
N TRP A 358 -20.09 -25.72 26.77
CA TRP A 358 -21.52 -25.98 26.99
C TRP A 358 -22.33 -24.75 27.43
N GLY A 359 -21.70 -23.58 27.54
CA GLY A 359 -22.37 -22.32 27.89
C GLY A 359 -23.37 -21.87 26.83
N GLY A 360 -24.22 -20.90 27.21
CA GLY A 360 -25.29 -20.40 26.35
C GLY A 360 -26.38 -21.43 26.05
N ASP A 361 -27.43 -20.96 25.39
CA ASP A 361 -28.55 -21.79 24.98
C ASP A 361 -28.28 -22.40 23.59
N PRO A 362 -28.70 -23.66 23.35
CA PRO A 362 -28.55 -24.29 22.04
C PRO A 362 -29.65 -23.85 21.07
N TYR A 363 -29.25 -23.45 19.87
CA TYR A 363 -30.13 -23.14 18.75
C TYR A 363 -29.78 -24.06 17.60
N SER A 364 -30.71 -24.94 17.22
CA SER A 364 -30.48 -25.93 16.17
C SER A 364 -31.25 -25.60 14.90
N LEU A 365 -30.55 -25.64 13.78
CA LEU A 365 -31.09 -25.64 12.43
C LEU A 365 -31.04 -27.07 11.90
N THR A 366 -32.20 -27.70 11.76
CA THR A 366 -32.33 -29.00 11.08
C THR A 366 -32.58 -28.76 9.60
N LEU A 367 -31.73 -29.32 8.74
CA LEU A 367 -31.81 -29.15 7.30
C LEU A 367 -32.86 -30.10 6.70
N ALA A 368 -33.78 -29.56 5.92
CA ALA A 368 -34.77 -30.36 5.20
C ALA A 368 -34.12 -31.15 4.04
N SER A 369 -34.86 -32.08 3.44
CA SER A 369 -34.39 -32.81 2.26
C SER A 369 -34.02 -31.85 1.11
N GLY A 370 -32.79 -31.98 0.59
CA GLY A 370 -32.23 -31.10 -0.45
C GLY A 370 -31.86 -29.69 0.02
N GLU A 371 -31.93 -29.42 1.32
CA GLU A 371 -31.43 -28.18 1.92
C GLU A 371 -29.98 -28.36 2.36
N TYR A 372 -29.15 -27.36 2.08
CA TYR A 372 -27.75 -27.32 2.49
C TYR A 372 -27.31 -25.89 2.79
N VAL A 373 -26.28 -25.77 3.61
CA VAL A 373 -25.72 -24.49 4.02
C VAL A 373 -24.90 -23.91 2.87
N THR A 374 -25.17 -22.66 2.52
CA THR A 374 -24.49 -21.93 1.44
C THR A 374 -23.47 -20.94 1.98
N SER A 375 -23.64 -20.46 3.22
CA SER A 375 -22.65 -19.62 3.88
C SER A 375 -22.81 -19.64 5.39
N VAL A 376 -21.70 -19.39 6.09
CA VAL A 376 -21.74 -19.02 7.50
C VAL A 376 -20.97 -17.73 7.71
N LYS A 377 -21.61 -16.79 8.37
CA LYS A 377 -21.01 -15.54 8.81
C LYS A 377 -20.57 -15.68 10.25
N LEU A 378 -19.29 -15.48 10.53
CA LEU A 378 -18.73 -15.44 11.87
C LEU A 378 -18.24 -14.03 12.20
N CYS A 379 -18.59 -13.53 13.37
CA CYS A 379 -17.94 -12.33 13.91
C CYS A 379 -17.16 -12.70 15.17
N TRP A 380 -15.92 -12.24 15.22
CA TRP A 380 -14.99 -12.49 16.30
C TRP A 380 -14.33 -11.19 16.74
N GLY A 381 -13.84 -11.15 17.97
CA GLY A 381 -13.21 -9.98 18.57
C GLY A 381 -12.37 -10.39 19.78
N LYS A 382 -11.76 -9.43 20.48
CA LYS A 382 -11.01 -9.72 21.71
C LYS A 382 -11.78 -9.28 22.95
N LYS A 383 -11.70 -10.06 24.03
CA LYS A 383 -12.21 -9.71 25.37
C LYS A 383 -11.16 -10.08 26.41
N ARG A 384 -10.66 -9.08 27.14
CA ARG A 384 -9.56 -9.21 28.12
C ARG A 384 -8.30 -9.85 27.50
N GLY A 385 -7.81 -9.31 26.39
CA GLY A 385 -6.65 -9.85 25.68
C GLY A 385 -6.92 -11.08 24.80
N HIS A 386 -7.97 -11.85 25.08
CA HIS A 386 -8.22 -13.12 24.40
C HIS A 386 -9.26 -12.99 23.29
N THR A 387 -8.92 -13.49 22.11
CA THR A 387 -9.84 -13.66 20.99
C THR A 387 -11.02 -14.57 21.32
N ARG A 388 -12.23 -14.21 20.90
CA ARG A 388 -13.48 -14.97 21.05
C ARG A 388 -14.36 -14.80 19.82
N ASN A 389 -15.10 -15.86 19.46
CA ASN A 389 -16.20 -15.78 18.51
C ASN A 389 -17.46 -15.30 19.24
N PHE A 390 -18.09 -14.24 18.73
CA PHE A 390 -19.27 -13.62 19.37
C PHE A 390 -20.56 -13.92 18.63
N PHE A 391 -20.48 -14.11 17.32
CA PHE A 391 -21.64 -14.30 16.46
C PHE A 391 -21.38 -15.38 15.43
N ALA A 392 -22.42 -16.15 15.13
CA ALA A 392 -22.49 -17.05 14.00
C ALA A 392 -23.90 -17.00 13.39
N GLU A 393 -23.98 -16.94 12.06
CA GLU A 393 -25.21 -17.09 11.29
C GLU A 393 -24.96 -18.06 10.15
N ALA A 394 -25.81 -19.08 10.02
CA ALA A 394 -25.82 -20.00 8.89
C ALA A 394 -26.98 -19.68 7.96
N ARG A 395 -26.71 -19.67 6.64
CA ARG A 395 -27.70 -19.46 5.59
C ARG A 395 -27.76 -20.70 4.69
N THR A 396 -28.97 -21.07 4.30
CA THR A 396 -29.21 -22.24 3.43
C THR A 396 -29.61 -21.83 2.02
N ASN A 397 -29.46 -22.77 1.08
CA ASN A 397 -29.90 -22.62 -0.31
C ASN A 397 -31.40 -22.39 -0.48
N LYS A 398 -32.22 -22.70 0.54
CA LYS A 398 -33.67 -22.47 0.56
C LYS A 398 -34.05 -21.13 1.21
N GLY A 399 -33.07 -20.26 1.45
CA GLY A 399 -33.30 -18.93 2.02
C GLY A 399 -33.61 -18.95 3.52
N GLN A 400 -33.48 -20.08 4.21
CA GLN A 400 -33.54 -20.10 5.67
C GLN A 400 -32.24 -19.52 6.23
N SER A 401 -32.37 -18.61 7.18
CA SER A 401 -31.24 -18.08 7.95
C SER A 401 -31.49 -18.36 9.42
N HIS A 402 -30.59 -19.11 10.06
CA HIS A 402 -30.61 -19.29 11.51
C HIS A 402 -29.44 -18.53 12.13
N ARG A 403 -29.79 -17.66 13.07
CA ARG A 403 -28.87 -16.76 13.75
C ARG A 403 -28.94 -16.99 15.25
N VAL A 404 -27.81 -16.83 15.92
CA VAL A 404 -27.77 -16.60 17.37
C VAL A 404 -27.32 -15.16 17.58
N LEU A 405 -28.18 -14.32 18.17
CA LEU A 405 -27.91 -12.91 18.47
C LEU A 405 -27.90 -12.69 19.99
N THR A 406 -26.96 -11.88 20.48
CA THR A 406 -27.23 -11.00 21.62
C THR A 406 -27.83 -9.71 21.13
N THR A 407 -29.01 -9.41 21.65
CA THR A 407 -29.82 -8.19 21.49
C THR A 407 -29.17 -6.91 22.06
N SER A 408 -27.90 -6.95 22.46
CA SER A 408 -27.12 -5.79 22.90
C SER A 408 -26.01 -5.37 21.92
N ALA A 409 -25.85 -6.07 20.79
CA ALA A 409 -24.81 -5.78 19.78
C ALA A 409 -25.35 -5.13 18.49
N GLN A 410 -26.67 -5.02 18.32
CA GLN A 410 -27.27 -4.24 17.21
C GLN A 410 -27.47 -2.76 17.58
N SER A 411 -27.61 -2.45 18.87
CA SER A 411 -27.89 -1.10 19.38
C SER A 411 -26.77 -0.50 20.23
N ALA A 412 -25.76 -1.30 20.59
CA ALA A 412 -24.49 -0.83 21.11
C ALA A 412 -23.39 -1.58 20.35
N TRP A 413 -22.24 -0.95 20.14
CA TRP A 413 -21.06 -1.50 19.47
C TRP A 413 -21.00 -1.32 17.94
N GLN A 414 -20.71 -0.07 17.55
CA GLN A 414 -19.54 0.16 16.68
C GLN A 414 -18.39 -0.74 17.16
N VAL A 415 -17.83 -1.50 16.23
CA VAL A 415 -16.79 -2.52 16.46
C VAL A 415 -15.60 -1.92 17.23
N THR A 416 -15.55 -2.04 18.55
CA THR A 416 -14.31 -1.80 19.29
C THR A 416 -13.49 -3.09 19.21
N LYS A 417 -12.71 -3.21 18.12
CA LYS A 417 -11.45 -3.98 18.12
C LYS A 417 -10.78 -3.70 19.48
N MET A 418 -10.17 -4.70 20.14
CA MET A 418 -9.05 -4.34 21.03
C MET A 418 -8.10 -3.59 20.11
N ALA A 419 -8.01 -2.28 20.29
CA ALA A 419 -7.02 -1.48 19.60
C ALA A 419 -5.70 -2.17 19.88
N MET A 420 -5.12 -2.81 18.86
CA MET A 420 -3.68 -2.95 18.87
C MET A 420 -3.20 -1.51 18.84
N PHE A 421 -2.57 -1.07 19.93
CA PHE A 421 -1.92 0.22 19.99
C PHE A 421 -0.61 0.11 19.20
N VAL A 422 -0.76 -0.11 17.89
CA VAL A 422 0.32 -0.18 16.92
C VAL A 422 0.05 0.92 15.91
N ASN A 423 1.12 1.58 15.47
CA ASN A 423 1.02 2.49 14.36
C ASN A 423 0.73 1.67 13.10
N VAL A 424 -0.50 1.80 12.60
CA VAL A 424 -0.90 1.19 11.34
C VAL A 424 -0.16 1.92 10.22
N PRO A 425 0.50 1.24 9.27
CA PRO A 425 1.13 1.92 8.14
C PRO A 425 0.07 2.56 7.23
N ALA A 426 0.39 3.73 6.66
CA ALA A 426 -0.42 4.34 5.61
C ALA A 426 -0.45 3.43 4.37
N PRO A 427 -1.62 3.23 3.73
CA PRO A 427 -1.75 2.34 2.57
C PRO A 427 -1.20 2.98 1.29
N GLY A 428 -0.75 2.15 0.34
CA GLY A 428 -0.45 2.56 -1.05
C GLY A 428 0.87 3.29 -1.25
N VAL A 429 1.88 2.92 -0.47
CA VAL A 429 2.95 3.80 -0.05
C VAL A 429 4.23 2.97 0.15
N ASP A 430 5.35 3.40 -0.44
CA ASP A 430 6.59 2.59 -0.50
C ASP A 430 7.42 2.61 0.80
N GLU A 431 7.19 3.60 1.66
CA GLU A 431 7.91 3.79 2.92
C GLU A 431 6.94 3.75 4.11
N TYR A 432 7.43 3.39 5.30
CA TYR A 432 6.58 3.37 6.49
C TYR A 432 6.30 4.79 7.01
N TYR A 433 5.01 5.11 7.15
CA TYR A 433 4.54 6.21 7.99
C TYR A 433 3.19 5.85 8.64
N PRO A 434 2.91 6.31 9.87
CA PRO A 434 1.65 6.04 10.55
C PRO A 434 0.43 6.59 9.80
N LEU A 435 -0.60 5.77 9.64
CA LEU A 435 -1.91 6.15 9.13
C LEU A 435 -2.53 7.22 10.04
N ASN A 436 -2.96 8.32 9.44
CA ASN A 436 -3.73 9.36 10.12
C ASN A 436 -5.23 9.08 9.95
N GLU A 437 -5.89 8.70 11.04
CA GLU A 437 -7.33 8.44 11.09
C GLU A 437 -7.98 9.31 12.20
N PRO A 438 -8.90 10.22 11.86
CA PRO A 438 -9.27 10.65 10.50
C PRO A 438 -8.11 11.36 9.77
N PRO A 439 -8.25 11.72 8.48
CA PRO A 439 -7.20 12.47 7.78
C PRO A 439 -6.83 13.78 8.47
N ILE A 440 -5.57 14.21 8.32
CA ILE A 440 -5.02 15.40 8.97
C ILE A 440 -5.84 16.65 8.58
N GLY A 441 -6.19 17.50 9.53
CA GLY A 441 -6.99 18.71 9.33
C GLY A 441 -8.51 18.48 9.34
N THR A 442 -8.97 17.25 9.57
CA THR A 442 -10.39 16.91 9.72
C THR A 442 -10.86 17.23 11.15
N PRO A 443 -12.06 17.84 11.34
CA PRO A 443 -12.65 17.99 12.67
C PRO A 443 -12.76 16.66 13.42
N LEU A 444 -12.37 16.67 14.68
CA LEU A 444 -12.51 15.49 15.55
C LEU A 444 -13.97 15.31 16.02
N PRO A 445 -14.38 14.10 16.43
CA PRO A 445 -15.75 13.83 16.84
C PRO A 445 -16.22 14.75 17.98
N ARG A 446 -17.43 15.30 17.86
CA ARG A 446 -18.01 16.20 18.87
C ARG A 446 -18.22 15.51 20.23
N GLU A 447 -18.33 14.18 20.22
CA GLU A 447 -18.48 13.35 21.40
C GLU A 447 -17.24 13.44 22.32
N ASP A 448 -16.06 13.58 21.73
CA ASP A 448 -14.78 13.73 22.44
C ASP A 448 -14.38 15.21 22.59
N TYR A 449 -14.82 16.06 21.67
CA TYR A 449 -14.48 17.49 21.60
C TYR A 449 -15.75 18.34 21.50
N ARG A 450 -16.38 18.67 22.63
CA ARG A 450 -17.63 19.47 22.66
C ARG A 450 -17.52 20.80 21.93
N GLN A 451 -16.34 21.42 21.91
CA GLN A 451 -16.10 22.64 21.14
C GLN A 451 -16.36 22.50 19.62
N ASN A 452 -16.50 21.26 19.12
CA ASN A 452 -16.85 20.96 17.73
C ASN A 452 -18.36 20.84 17.49
N GLU A 453 -19.22 21.25 18.43
CA GLU A 453 -20.67 21.26 18.23
C GLU A 453 -21.08 22.06 16.98
N ASN A 454 -20.41 23.20 16.75
CA ASN A 454 -20.62 24.07 15.60
C ASN A 454 -19.32 24.21 14.80
N ILE A 455 -19.12 23.34 13.81
CA ILE A 455 -17.93 23.36 12.95
C ILE A 455 -18.01 24.55 11.98
N PRO A 456 -17.04 25.50 12.01
CA PRO A 456 -16.93 26.59 11.03
C PRO A 456 -16.95 26.08 9.60
N LYS A 457 -17.53 26.84 8.68
CA LYS A 457 -17.66 26.44 7.27
C LYS A 457 -16.30 26.14 6.65
N LEU A 458 -15.25 26.86 7.05
CA LEU A 458 -13.86 26.66 6.66
C LEU A 458 -13.36 25.21 6.88
N PHE A 459 -13.90 24.50 7.87
CA PHE A 459 -13.55 23.12 8.22
C PHE A 459 -14.59 22.08 7.83
N GLN A 460 -15.67 22.49 7.16
CA GLN A 460 -16.63 21.55 6.60
C GLN A 460 -16.14 21.01 5.25
N PRO A 461 -16.34 19.71 4.96
CA PRO A 461 -15.93 19.14 3.70
C PRO A 461 -16.70 19.74 2.51
N LEU A 462 -16.12 19.63 1.33
CA LEU A 462 -16.75 19.95 0.04
C LEU A 462 -16.53 18.77 -0.90
N THR A 463 -17.58 18.27 -1.56
CA THR A 463 -17.47 17.17 -2.52
C THR A 463 -17.77 17.67 -3.92
N ILE A 464 -16.86 17.39 -4.87
CA ILE A 464 -17.00 17.79 -6.27
C ILE A 464 -16.76 16.55 -7.13
N ARG A 465 -17.75 16.17 -7.97
CA ARG A 465 -17.71 14.95 -8.80
C ARG A 465 -17.21 13.69 -8.06
N GLY A 466 -17.66 13.49 -6.83
CA GLY A 466 -17.28 12.32 -6.00
C GLY A 466 -15.90 12.42 -5.33
N VAL A 467 -15.11 13.45 -5.60
CA VAL A 467 -13.87 13.75 -4.87
C VAL A 467 -14.19 14.61 -3.65
N GLU A 468 -13.84 14.12 -2.47
CA GLU A 468 -14.03 14.85 -1.21
C GLU A 468 -12.78 15.69 -0.89
N PHE A 469 -13.03 16.94 -0.49
CA PHE A 469 -12.06 17.88 0.04
C PHE A 469 -12.39 18.05 1.52
N LYS A 470 -11.56 17.52 2.42
CA LYS A 470 -11.85 17.39 3.87
C LYS A 470 -12.08 18.72 4.61
N ASN A 471 -11.60 19.83 4.05
CA ASN A 471 -11.89 21.20 4.50
C ASN A 471 -11.69 22.18 3.33
N ARG A 472 -11.92 23.47 3.58
CA ARG A 472 -11.91 24.55 2.58
C ARG A 472 -10.66 25.43 2.62
N ILE A 473 -9.58 24.94 3.24
CA ILE A 473 -8.27 25.59 3.30
C ILE A 473 -7.35 24.91 2.28
N TRP A 474 -7.23 25.50 1.09
CA TRP A 474 -6.58 24.87 -0.05
C TRP A 474 -5.24 25.51 -0.38
N VAL A 475 -4.24 24.71 -0.75
CA VAL A 475 -2.94 25.25 -1.20
C VAL A 475 -3.06 25.71 -2.64
N SER A 476 -2.83 27.00 -2.88
CA SER A 476 -2.78 27.57 -4.22
C SER A 476 -1.49 27.14 -4.93
N PRO A 477 -1.50 27.00 -6.27
CA PRO A 477 -0.29 26.66 -7.03
C PRO A 477 0.73 27.80 -6.92
N MET A 478 1.96 27.45 -6.52
CA MET A 478 3.04 28.41 -6.27
C MET A 478 4.33 27.91 -6.92
N CYS A 479 4.80 28.59 -7.97
CA CYS A 479 6.03 28.17 -8.62
C CYS A 479 7.23 28.27 -7.68
N VAL A 480 8.00 27.19 -7.58
CA VAL A 480 9.20 27.12 -6.74
C VAL A 480 10.50 27.05 -7.55
N TYR A 481 10.40 26.93 -8.88
CA TYR A 481 11.54 27.03 -9.82
C TYR A 481 12.69 26.07 -9.46
N SER A 482 12.38 24.82 -9.14
CA SER A 482 13.35 23.84 -8.63
C SER A 482 13.32 22.49 -9.37
N ALA A 483 12.80 22.47 -10.59
CA ALA A 483 12.80 21.30 -11.47
C ALA A 483 14.05 21.26 -12.36
N VAL A 484 14.41 20.07 -12.82
CA VAL A 484 15.49 19.87 -13.80
C VAL A 484 14.88 19.24 -15.05
N ASP A 485 14.92 19.97 -16.16
CA ASP A 485 14.28 19.56 -17.42
C ASP A 485 12.82 19.10 -17.20
N GLY A 486 12.05 19.89 -16.46
CA GLY A 486 10.66 19.56 -16.12
C GLY A 486 10.46 18.50 -15.02
N HIS A 487 11.50 17.76 -14.64
CA HIS A 487 11.39 16.73 -13.59
C HIS A 487 11.37 17.37 -12.21
N MET A 488 10.31 17.07 -11.45
CA MET A 488 10.24 17.45 -10.04
C MET A 488 11.33 16.73 -9.24
N THR A 489 11.97 17.47 -8.35
CA THR A 489 13.07 17.03 -7.47
C THR A 489 12.60 16.85 -6.03
N ASP A 490 13.49 16.40 -5.14
CA ASP A 490 13.23 16.30 -3.70
C ASP A 490 12.79 17.63 -3.05
N TRP A 491 13.12 18.77 -3.66
CA TRP A 491 12.59 20.06 -3.21
C TRP A 491 11.05 20.06 -3.21
N HIS A 492 10.43 19.50 -4.26
CA HIS A 492 8.98 19.43 -4.38
C HIS A 492 8.39 18.41 -3.39
N LEU A 493 9.06 17.28 -3.17
CA LEU A 493 8.65 16.28 -2.18
C LEU A 493 8.61 16.90 -0.78
N VAL A 494 9.68 17.58 -0.36
CA VAL A 494 9.74 18.25 0.94
C VAL A 494 8.73 19.38 1.02
N HIS A 495 8.65 20.23 -0.01
CA HIS A 495 7.76 21.39 -0.05
C HIS A 495 6.28 20.99 0.05
N LEU A 496 5.83 20.08 -0.82
CA LEU A 496 4.42 19.67 -0.90
C LEU A 496 4.07 18.71 0.25
N GLY A 497 5.00 17.84 0.64
CA GLY A 497 4.84 16.97 1.80
C GLY A 497 4.66 17.75 3.10
N ALA A 498 5.32 18.91 3.23
CA ALA A 498 5.17 19.78 4.39
C ALA A 498 3.75 20.38 4.52
N PHE A 499 3.04 20.61 3.42
CA PHE A 499 1.61 20.96 3.46
C PHE A 499 0.73 19.75 3.82
N ALA A 500 1.05 18.58 3.27
CA ALA A 500 0.25 17.36 3.44
C ALA A 500 0.14 16.95 4.91
N ILE A 501 1.21 17.16 5.68
CA ILE A 501 1.25 16.83 7.11
C ILE A 501 0.65 17.92 8.03
N ARG A 502 0.09 19.00 7.47
CA ARG A 502 -0.38 20.19 8.23
C ARG A 502 -1.83 20.60 7.98
N GLY A 503 -2.64 19.69 7.45
CA GLY A 503 -4.09 19.80 7.52
C GLY A 503 -4.77 20.63 6.42
N ALA A 504 -4.05 20.93 5.33
CA ALA A 504 -4.69 21.50 4.13
C ALA A 504 -5.76 20.53 3.58
N GLY A 505 -6.88 21.08 3.11
CA GLY A 505 -7.98 20.31 2.52
C GLY A 505 -7.64 19.70 1.17
N MET A 506 -6.74 20.35 0.44
CA MET A 506 -6.09 19.85 -0.77
C MET A 506 -4.80 20.61 -1.06
N ILE A 507 -3.96 20.00 -1.89
CA ILE A 507 -2.72 20.59 -2.39
C ILE A 507 -2.79 20.70 -3.91
N MET A 508 -2.55 21.89 -4.45
CA MET A 508 -2.36 22.08 -5.88
C MET A 508 -0.87 22.23 -6.21
N LEU A 509 -0.35 21.32 -7.04
CA LEU A 509 0.99 21.45 -7.60
C LEU A 509 1.08 22.71 -8.46
N GLU A 510 2.26 23.31 -8.48
CA GLU A 510 2.52 24.53 -9.24
C GLU A 510 2.27 24.38 -10.75
N SER A 511 2.19 25.52 -11.44
CA SER A 511 2.04 25.62 -12.90
C SER A 511 3.02 24.68 -13.62
N THR A 512 2.49 23.57 -14.13
CA THR A 512 3.26 22.50 -14.77
C THR A 512 3.05 22.55 -16.28
N ALA A 513 4.15 22.69 -17.02
CA ALA A 513 4.10 22.95 -18.45
C ALA A 513 3.72 21.71 -19.27
N VAL A 514 2.80 21.88 -20.21
CA VAL A 514 2.38 20.81 -21.14
C VAL A 514 3.35 20.61 -22.32
N THR A 515 4.22 21.58 -22.59
CA THR A 515 5.32 21.49 -23.56
C THR A 515 6.59 22.12 -22.98
N PRO A 516 7.80 21.76 -23.48
CA PRO A 516 9.06 22.31 -22.97
C PRO A 516 9.11 23.85 -23.02
N GLU A 517 8.68 24.45 -24.13
CA GLU A 517 8.66 25.90 -24.36
C GLU A 517 7.53 26.62 -23.62
N GLY A 518 6.57 25.86 -23.09
CA GLY A 518 5.48 26.35 -22.27
C GLY A 518 5.87 26.65 -20.82
N ARG A 519 7.09 26.37 -20.40
CA ARG A 519 7.60 26.71 -19.06
C ARG A 519 7.74 28.23 -18.87
N ILE A 520 7.64 28.70 -17.62
CA ILE A 520 7.93 30.10 -17.29
C ILE A 520 9.45 30.30 -17.26
N THR A 521 10.17 29.49 -16.47
CA THR A 521 11.63 29.50 -16.34
C THR A 521 12.21 28.13 -16.70
N PRO A 522 13.53 28.02 -16.95
CA PRO A 522 14.18 26.73 -17.21
C PRO A 522 13.92 25.68 -16.12
N GLU A 523 13.77 26.12 -14.87
CA GLU A 523 13.56 25.30 -13.67
C GLU A 523 12.08 25.08 -13.30
N CYS A 524 11.14 25.41 -14.18
CA CYS A 524 9.73 25.06 -13.98
C CYS A 524 9.46 23.57 -14.26
N PRO A 525 8.51 22.95 -13.53
CA PRO A 525 8.13 21.57 -13.77
C PRO A 525 7.36 21.39 -15.08
N GLY A 526 7.38 20.14 -15.58
CA GLY A 526 6.81 19.73 -16.85
C GLY A 526 6.05 18.41 -16.77
N ILE A 527 5.19 18.18 -17.76
CA ILE A 527 4.47 16.91 -17.95
C ILE A 527 4.35 16.51 -19.45
N TRP A 528 5.32 16.96 -20.27
CA TRP A 528 5.35 16.66 -21.71
C TRP A 528 5.98 15.31 -22.07
N SER A 529 6.62 14.62 -21.12
CA SER A 529 7.33 13.35 -21.31
C SER A 529 6.92 12.33 -20.24
N ASP A 530 6.93 11.04 -20.59
CA ASP A 530 6.63 9.93 -19.67
C ASP A 530 7.68 9.81 -18.55
N SER A 531 8.89 10.32 -18.76
CA SER A 531 9.93 10.37 -17.73
C SER A 531 9.57 11.26 -16.54
N HIS A 532 8.62 12.21 -16.70
CA HIS A 532 8.11 13.03 -15.59
C HIS A 532 7.19 12.27 -14.63
N ILE A 533 6.67 11.09 -15.03
CA ILE A 533 5.66 10.35 -14.25
C ILE A 533 6.24 9.89 -12.91
N ALA A 534 7.35 9.15 -12.94
CA ALA A 534 7.91 8.52 -11.75
C ALA A 534 8.22 9.51 -10.60
N PRO A 535 8.96 10.61 -10.80
CA PRO A 535 9.24 11.55 -9.72
C PRO A 535 7.98 12.25 -9.21
N MET A 536 7.03 12.57 -10.09
CA MET A 536 5.78 13.23 -9.70
C MET A 536 4.84 12.27 -8.94
N LYS A 537 4.80 10.99 -9.34
CA LYS A 537 4.03 9.94 -8.68
C LYS A 537 4.51 9.71 -7.25
N ARG A 538 5.82 9.67 -7.01
CA ARG A 538 6.39 9.58 -5.64
C ARG A 538 5.83 10.66 -4.71
N ILE A 539 5.66 11.88 -5.22
CA ILE A 539 5.12 13.01 -4.46
C ILE A 539 3.62 12.83 -4.21
N VAL A 540 2.86 12.45 -5.24
CA VAL A 540 1.42 12.20 -5.14
C VAL A 540 1.10 11.07 -4.16
N ASP A 541 1.81 9.95 -4.25
CA ASP A 541 1.65 8.81 -3.35
C ASP A 541 1.93 9.20 -1.89
N PHE A 542 2.97 10.00 -1.64
CA PHE A 542 3.24 10.53 -0.30
C PHE A 542 2.07 11.38 0.22
N ILE A 543 1.52 12.28 -0.59
CA ILE A 543 0.42 13.17 -0.21
C ILE A 543 -0.86 12.37 0.07
N HIS A 544 -1.19 11.39 -0.77
CA HIS A 544 -2.30 10.46 -0.56
C HIS A 544 -2.14 9.64 0.71
N GLY A 545 -0.91 9.19 1.00
CA GLY A 545 -0.56 8.51 2.25
C GLY A 545 -0.79 9.33 3.52
N GLN A 546 -0.79 10.67 3.41
CA GLN A 546 -1.19 11.58 4.50
C GLN A 546 -2.71 11.89 4.52
N GLY A 547 -3.49 11.27 3.63
CA GLY A 547 -4.93 11.48 3.50
C GLY A 547 -5.29 12.88 2.97
N THR A 548 -4.51 13.45 2.07
CA THR A 548 -4.77 14.76 1.48
C THR A 548 -5.03 14.65 -0.02
N THR A 549 -6.07 15.32 -0.49
CA THR A 549 -6.42 15.39 -1.92
C THR A 549 -5.37 16.22 -2.67
N VAL A 550 -4.93 15.77 -3.84
CA VAL A 550 -3.88 16.44 -4.61
C VAL A 550 -4.27 16.59 -6.08
N GLY A 551 -3.98 17.76 -6.64
CA GLY A 551 -4.19 18.05 -8.05
C GLY A 551 -3.06 18.87 -8.63
N ILE A 552 -3.17 19.12 -9.92
CA ILE A 552 -2.11 19.75 -10.72
C ILE A 552 -2.67 20.89 -11.55
N GLN A 553 -1.94 22.00 -11.59
CA GLN A 553 -2.25 23.11 -12.49
C GLN A 553 -1.52 22.91 -13.83
N LEU A 554 -2.25 22.54 -14.88
CA LEU A 554 -1.71 22.42 -16.24
C LEU A 554 -1.63 23.80 -16.90
N ALA A 555 -0.44 24.12 -17.43
CA ALA A 555 -0.13 25.47 -17.86
C ALA A 555 0.70 25.54 -19.14
N HIS A 556 0.67 26.73 -19.76
CA HIS A 556 1.59 27.15 -20.80
C HIS A 556 1.83 28.65 -20.67
N ALA A 557 3.07 29.08 -20.43
CA ALA A 557 3.42 30.46 -20.10
C ALA A 557 3.26 31.44 -21.27
N GLY A 558 3.27 30.94 -22.51
CA GLY A 558 3.03 31.75 -23.71
C GLY A 558 4.02 32.90 -23.81
N ARG A 559 3.55 34.12 -24.05
CA ARG A 559 4.40 35.31 -24.20
C ARG A 559 5.17 35.75 -22.95
N LYS A 560 5.06 35.01 -21.84
CA LYS A 560 5.85 35.17 -20.61
C LYS A 560 6.76 33.97 -20.32
N ALA A 561 6.93 33.09 -21.29
CA ALA A 561 7.86 31.97 -21.22
C ALA A 561 9.32 32.45 -21.35
N SER A 562 10.25 31.56 -21.04
CA SER A 562 11.70 31.80 -21.18
C SER A 562 12.21 33.01 -20.39
N ILE A 563 11.78 33.14 -19.12
CA ILE A 563 12.29 34.15 -18.20
C ILE A 563 13.14 33.54 -17.09
N LEU A 564 13.98 34.34 -16.45
CA LEU A 564 14.74 33.93 -15.27
C LEU A 564 13.82 33.78 -14.05
N ALA A 565 14.13 32.83 -13.17
CA ALA A 565 13.49 32.76 -11.87
C ALA A 565 13.70 34.07 -11.09
N PRO A 566 12.72 34.54 -10.29
CA PRO A 566 12.76 35.88 -9.69
C PRO A 566 14.04 36.18 -8.89
N TYR A 567 14.55 35.23 -8.12
CA TYR A 567 15.79 35.41 -7.36
C TYR A 567 17.05 35.40 -8.24
N VAL A 568 17.01 34.76 -9.41
CA VAL A 568 18.10 34.80 -10.41
C VAL A 568 18.08 36.16 -11.12
N PHE A 569 16.91 36.61 -11.55
CA PHE A 569 16.74 37.94 -12.14
C PHE A 569 17.19 39.05 -11.18
N ASN A 570 16.82 38.99 -9.90
CA ASN A 570 17.29 39.93 -8.87
C ASN A 570 18.82 39.91 -8.71
N ARG A 571 19.49 38.79 -8.96
CA ARG A 571 20.97 38.74 -8.97
C ARG A 571 21.53 39.40 -10.23
N ARG A 572 20.94 39.17 -11.40
CA ARG A 572 21.31 39.84 -12.65
C ARG A 572 21.16 41.36 -12.53
N GLN A 573 20.01 41.85 -12.08
CA GLN A 573 19.78 43.29 -11.89
C GLN A 573 20.84 43.92 -10.98
N ARG A 574 21.16 43.27 -9.86
CA ARG A 574 22.20 43.75 -8.93
C ARG A 574 23.61 43.71 -9.50
N ALA A 575 23.91 42.76 -10.38
CA ALA A 575 25.21 42.70 -11.06
C ALA A 575 25.40 43.87 -12.05
N GLY A 576 24.30 44.44 -12.57
CA GLY A 576 24.31 45.51 -13.55
C GLY A 576 24.88 45.06 -14.91
N GLY A 577 25.13 46.03 -15.79
CA GLY A 577 25.67 45.78 -17.14
C GLY A 577 24.60 45.58 -18.22
N GLU A 578 25.05 45.27 -19.44
CA GLU A 578 24.15 45.14 -20.60
C GLU A 578 23.15 44.00 -20.43
N GLY A 579 21.86 44.34 -20.59
CA GLY A 579 20.74 43.41 -20.41
C GLY A 579 20.36 43.13 -18.96
N SER A 580 20.86 43.90 -17.98
CA SER A 580 20.49 43.74 -16.56
C SER A 580 18.99 43.89 -16.29
N GLU A 581 18.31 44.71 -17.08
CA GLU A 581 16.86 44.97 -17.00
C GLU A 581 16.01 43.90 -17.70
N SER A 582 16.61 43.02 -18.51
CA SER A 582 15.88 41.98 -19.23
C SER A 582 15.59 40.78 -18.35
N GLU A 583 14.33 40.39 -18.28
CA GLU A 583 13.88 39.17 -17.58
C GLU A 583 14.15 37.90 -18.41
N VAL A 584 14.44 38.05 -19.71
CA VAL A 584 14.64 36.93 -20.64
C VAL A 584 15.81 36.06 -20.21
N ALA A 585 15.55 34.77 -20.05
CA ALA A 585 16.59 33.75 -19.92
C ALA A 585 17.25 33.55 -21.29
N ARG A 586 18.56 33.73 -21.35
CA ARG A 586 19.34 33.53 -22.57
C ARG A 586 19.56 32.04 -22.82
N ALA A 587 19.95 31.66 -24.04
CA ALA A 587 20.21 30.26 -24.37
C ALA A 587 21.30 29.65 -23.47
N GLU A 588 22.35 30.41 -23.18
CA GLU A 588 23.44 30.04 -22.26
C GLU A 588 22.99 29.91 -20.78
N GLU A 589 21.81 30.42 -20.43
CA GLU A 589 21.17 30.28 -19.13
C GLU A 589 20.04 29.23 -19.15
N GLY A 590 19.96 28.44 -20.23
CA GLY A 590 18.93 27.41 -20.41
C GLY A 590 17.58 27.92 -20.92
N GLY A 591 17.49 29.19 -21.34
CA GLY A 591 16.30 29.76 -21.95
C GLY A 591 16.12 29.40 -23.43
N TRP A 592 14.97 29.79 -23.98
CA TRP A 592 14.55 29.58 -25.37
C TRP A 592 13.89 30.86 -25.92
N PRO A 593 14.61 31.99 -25.96
CA PRO A 593 14.04 33.30 -26.31
C PRO A 593 13.39 33.33 -27.70
N ASP A 594 13.93 32.57 -28.66
CA ASP A 594 13.45 32.50 -30.04
C ASP A 594 12.30 31.49 -30.25
N ASN A 595 11.82 30.84 -29.19
CA ASN A 595 10.72 29.88 -29.25
C ASN A 595 9.56 30.23 -28.31
N VAL A 596 9.47 31.50 -27.90
CA VAL A 596 8.35 32.02 -27.13
C VAL A 596 7.15 32.20 -28.06
N VAL A 597 5.95 31.78 -27.64
CA VAL A 597 4.74 31.81 -28.48
C VAL A 597 3.59 32.58 -27.84
N GLY A 598 2.68 33.11 -28.64
CA GLY A 598 1.48 33.81 -28.19
C GLY A 598 0.36 33.78 -29.22
N PRO A 599 -0.81 34.38 -28.91
CA PRO A 599 -1.86 34.57 -29.91
C PRO A 599 -1.39 35.47 -31.07
N GLY A 600 -0.49 36.41 -30.81
CA GLY A 600 0.12 37.30 -31.79
C GLY A 600 1.60 37.53 -31.47
N ASP A 601 2.17 38.58 -32.07
CA ASP A 601 3.60 38.95 -31.93
C ASP A 601 3.84 40.10 -30.93
N ILE A 602 2.84 40.43 -30.12
CA ILE A 602 2.87 41.52 -29.14
C ILE A 602 3.55 41.02 -27.84
N PRO A 603 4.75 41.50 -27.48
CA PRO A 603 5.38 41.16 -26.20
C PRO A 603 4.56 41.69 -25.02
N PHE A 604 4.70 41.08 -23.84
CA PHE A 604 4.03 41.59 -22.64
C PHE A 604 4.66 42.92 -22.17
N SER A 605 5.98 43.04 -22.25
CA SER A 605 6.76 44.23 -21.95
C SER A 605 8.01 44.29 -22.84
N GLU A 606 8.68 45.45 -22.89
CA GLU A 606 9.93 45.62 -23.65
C GLU A 606 11.09 44.75 -23.10
N ASN A 607 11.01 44.32 -21.84
CA ASN A 607 12.03 43.52 -21.18
C ASN A 607 11.87 42.00 -21.38
N LEU A 608 10.89 41.59 -22.19
CA LEU A 608 10.56 40.19 -22.46
C LEU A 608 10.74 39.82 -23.93
N ALA A 609 10.85 38.52 -24.20
CA ALA A 609 11.01 38.00 -25.55
C ALA A 609 9.79 38.33 -26.41
N LYS A 610 10.03 38.66 -27.68
CA LYS A 610 8.96 38.85 -28.67
C LYS A 610 8.35 37.48 -29.00
N PRO A 611 7.05 37.25 -28.78
CA PRO A 611 6.42 35.97 -29.07
C PRO A 611 6.25 35.77 -30.58
N HIS A 612 6.28 34.52 -31.02
CA HIS A 612 5.79 34.09 -32.32
C HIS A 612 4.28 33.83 -32.25
N ALA A 613 3.53 34.35 -33.22
CA ALA A 613 2.11 34.09 -33.34
C ALA A 613 1.87 32.60 -33.63
N LEU A 614 1.07 31.93 -32.81
CA LEU A 614 0.70 30.53 -33.03
C LEU A 614 -0.06 30.37 -34.36
N THR A 615 0.29 29.38 -35.16
CA THR A 615 -0.54 28.97 -36.30
C THR A 615 -1.69 28.08 -35.82
N ASN A 616 -2.72 27.89 -36.65
CA ASN A 616 -3.80 26.95 -36.31
C ASN A 616 -3.28 25.52 -36.07
N ASP A 617 -2.23 25.10 -36.79
CA ASP A 617 -1.56 23.82 -36.52
C ASP A 617 -0.78 23.84 -35.20
N GLY A 618 -0.21 24.98 -34.82
CA GLY A 618 0.38 25.17 -33.49
C GLY A 618 -0.66 25.03 -32.37
N ILE A 619 -1.85 25.60 -32.56
CA ILE A 619 -2.97 25.45 -31.61
C ILE A 619 -3.37 23.98 -31.50
N LYS A 620 -3.54 23.26 -32.62
CA LYS A 620 -3.83 21.81 -32.61
C LYS A 620 -2.76 20.99 -31.89
N ARG A 621 -1.47 21.29 -32.13
CA ARG A 621 -0.37 20.62 -31.41
C ARG A 621 -0.44 20.86 -29.91
N LEU A 622 -0.78 22.07 -29.47
CA LEU A 622 -0.98 22.36 -28.05
C LEU A 622 -2.17 21.61 -27.46
N LEU A 623 -3.30 21.51 -28.17
CA LEU A 623 -4.43 20.69 -27.72
C LEU A 623 -4.03 19.23 -27.51
N ASN A 624 -3.24 18.66 -28.43
CA ASN A 624 -2.68 17.30 -28.26
C ASN A 624 -1.73 17.22 -27.06
N ALA A 625 -0.91 18.25 -26.81
CA ALA A 625 -0.04 18.27 -25.62
C ALA A 625 -0.85 18.28 -24.31
N TYR A 626 -2.02 18.94 -24.27
CA TYR A 626 -2.95 18.84 -23.15
C TYR A 626 -3.52 17.43 -23.00
N ILE A 627 -3.85 16.73 -24.09
CA ILE A 627 -4.29 15.32 -24.06
C ILE A 627 -3.21 14.45 -23.41
N ASP A 628 -1.98 14.54 -23.91
CA ASP A 628 -0.86 13.74 -23.42
C ASP A 628 -0.56 14.03 -21.94
N ALA A 629 -0.63 15.31 -21.53
CA ALA A 629 -0.49 15.71 -20.14
C ALA A 629 -1.55 15.06 -19.23
N VAL A 630 -2.82 15.06 -19.65
CA VAL A 630 -3.92 14.47 -18.88
C VAL A 630 -3.80 12.95 -18.77
N GLU A 631 -3.37 12.27 -19.83
CA GLU A 631 -3.10 10.83 -19.78
C GLU A 631 -1.98 10.50 -18.77
N ARG A 632 -0.95 11.34 -18.68
CA ARG A 632 0.06 11.22 -17.62
C ARG A 632 -0.50 11.52 -16.24
N CYS A 633 -1.38 12.51 -16.10
CA CYS A 633 -2.06 12.79 -14.83
C CYS A 633 -2.85 11.58 -14.31
N LYS A 634 -3.51 10.82 -15.20
CA LYS A 634 -4.20 9.57 -14.83
C LYS A 634 -3.24 8.50 -14.32
N LYS A 635 -2.12 8.29 -15.01
CA LYS A 635 -1.08 7.33 -14.63
C LYS A 635 -0.45 7.68 -13.26
N ILE A 636 -0.29 8.97 -12.99
CA ILE A 636 0.25 9.49 -11.73
C ILE A 636 -0.77 9.34 -10.59
N GLY A 637 -2.07 9.53 -10.88
CA GLY A 637 -3.16 9.33 -9.91
C GLY A 637 -3.76 10.60 -9.33
N PHE A 638 -3.59 11.77 -9.95
CA PHE A 638 -4.16 13.04 -9.45
C PHE A 638 -5.68 12.99 -9.23
N ASP A 639 -6.19 13.69 -8.22
CA ASP A 639 -7.61 13.71 -7.89
C ASP A 639 -8.40 14.74 -8.71
N PHE A 640 -7.74 15.82 -9.13
CA PHE A 640 -8.33 16.87 -9.96
C PHE A 640 -7.27 17.59 -10.79
N ILE A 641 -7.72 18.33 -11.80
CA ILE A 641 -6.87 19.15 -12.67
C ILE A 641 -7.35 20.60 -12.65
N GLU A 642 -6.44 21.55 -12.55
CA GLU A 642 -6.73 22.95 -12.83
C GLU A 642 -6.11 23.36 -14.18
N ILE A 643 -6.90 24.01 -15.04
CA ILE A 643 -6.41 24.63 -16.27
C ILE A 643 -6.00 26.07 -15.96
N HIS A 644 -4.75 26.42 -16.24
CA HIS A 644 -4.25 27.77 -15.97
C HIS A 644 -4.68 28.78 -17.04
N GLY A 645 -5.87 29.35 -16.84
CA GLY A 645 -6.43 30.39 -17.69
C GLY A 645 -6.15 31.82 -17.25
N ALA A 646 -5.12 32.12 -16.47
CA ALA A 646 -4.97 33.43 -15.81
C ALA A 646 -3.56 34.02 -15.99
N HIS A 647 -3.29 35.14 -15.29
CA HIS A 647 -1.94 35.68 -15.02
C HIS A 647 -1.07 35.97 -16.25
N ARG A 648 -1.71 36.20 -17.40
CA ARG A 648 -1.16 36.71 -18.66
C ARG A 648 -0.43 35.65 -19.48
N TYR A 649 -0.50 34.41 -19.03
CA TYR A 649 0.01 33.26 -19.74
C TYR A 649 -0.81 32.97 -21.00
N LEU A 650 -0.56 31.83 -21.65
CA LEU A 650 -1.05 31.60 -23.00
C LEU A 650 -2.58 31.73 -23.09
N ILE A 651 -3.33 30.96 -22.32
CA ILE A 651 -4.81 30.99 -22.36
C ILE A 651 -5.36 32.38 -22.06
N HIS A 652 -4.81 33.10 -21.06
CA HIS A 652 -5.22 34.48 -20.77
C HIS A 652 -4.88 35.44 -21.90
N SER A 653 -3.73 35.29 -22.56
CA SER A 653 -3.41 36.15 -23.70
C SER A 653 -4.35 35.92 -24.89
N PHE A 654 -4.88 34.72 -25.11
CA PHE A 654 -5.92 34.51 -26.13
C PHE A 654 -7.22 35.27 -25.83
N TYR A 655 -7.74 35.19 -24.61
CA TYR A 655 -9.00 35.85 -24.31
C TYR A 655 -8.87 37.33 -23.98
N SER A 656 -7.67 37.92 -23.92
CA SER A 656 -7.49 39.36 -23.71
C SER A 656 -7.34 40.10 -25.04
N PRO A 657 -8.07 41.20 -25.29
CA PRO A 657 -7.97 41.95 -26.54
C PRO A 657 -6.65 42.77 -26.62
N ILE A 658 -5.93 42.90 -25.52
CA ILE A 658 -4.67 43.66 -25.43
C ILE A 658 -3.52 42.89 -26.10
N SER A 659 -3.55 41.57 -26.02
CA SER A 659 -2.48 40.70 -26.52
C SER A 659 -2.87 39.85 -27.71
N ASN A 660 -4.17 39.64 -27.94
CA ASN A 660 -4.68 38.94 -29.11
C ASN A 660 -5.12 39.91 -30.20
N ASN A 661 -4.22 40.16 -31.16
CA ASN A 661 -4.48 40.94 -32.37
C ASN A 661 -4.81 40.08 -33.60
N ARG A 662 -5.19 38.80 -33.41
CA ARG A 662 -5.51 37.91 -34.52
C ARG A 662 -6.78 38.36 -35.24
N MET A 663 -6.81 38.11 -36.55
CA MET A 663 -7.95 38.39 -37.44
C MET A 663 -8.64 37.10 -37.93
N ASP A 664 -8.23 35.95 -37.41
CA ASP A 664 -8.81 34.65 -37.72
C ASP A 664 -9.88 34.23 -36.69
N GLU A 665 -10.29 32.96 -36.73
CA GLU A 665 -11.31 32.41 -35.84
C GLU A 665 -10.91 32.36 -34.35
N TYR A 666 -9.66 32.71 -34.02
CA TYR A 666 -9.14 32.77 -32.65
C TYR A 666 -8.94 34.21 -32.14
N GLY A 667 -9.28 35.25 -32.91
CA GLY A 667 -9.20 36.65 -32.46
C GLY A 667 -10.33 37.55 -32.95
N GLY A 668 -10.23 38.83 -32.60
CA GLY A 668 -11.27 39.83 -32.84
C GLY A 668 -12.42 39.71 -31.85
N SER A 669 -13.52 39.06 -32.27
CA SER A 669 -14.72 38.92 -31.44
C SER A 669 -14.42 38.20 -30.13
N LEU A 670 -15.22 38.47 -29.10
CA LEU A 670 -15.07 37.75 -27.84
C LEU A 670 -15.24 36.23 -28.02
N GLU A 671 -16.21 35.80 -28.83
CA GLU A 671 -16.44 34.39 -29.11
C GLU A 671 -15.17 33.71 -29.66
N ASN A 672 -14.51 34.34 -30.61
CA ASN A 672 -13.26 33.85 -31.19
C ASN A 672 -12.11 33.84 -30.17
N ARG A 673 -11.99 34.91 -29.38
CA ARG A 673 -10.98 35.01 -28.31
C ARG A 673 -11.16 33.94 -27.21
N LEU A 674 -12.40 33.51 -26.97
CA LEU A 674 -12.73 32.41 -26.04
C LEU A 674 -12.58 31.01 -26.66
N ARG A 675 -12.46 30.90 -28.00
CA ARG A 675 -12.41 29.61 -28.69
C ARG A 675 -11.31 28.70 -28.17
N PHE A 676 -10.08 29.18 -28.12
CA PHE A 676 -8.93 28.39 -27.63
C PHE A 676 -9.10 27.94 -26.15
N PRO A 677 -9.42 28.81 -25.19
CA PRO A 677 -9.73 28.38 -23.82
C PRO A 677 -10.80 27.27 -23.73
N LEU A 678 -11.89 27.41 -24.48
CA LEU A 678 -13.00 26.44 -24.46
C LEU A 678 -12.60 25.12 -25.15
N GLU A 679 -11.81 25.16 -26.22
CA GLU A 679 -11.24 23.96 -26.86
C GLU A 679 -10.33 23.17 -25.90
N VAL A 680 -9.50 23.86 -25.11
CA VAL A 680 -8.68 23.21 -24.08
C VAL A 680 -9.58 22.53 -23.04
N ILE A 681 -10.61 23.22 -22.52
CA ILE A 681 -11.53 22.65 -21.52
C ILE A 681 -12.23 21.41 -22.07
N ARG A 682 -12.81 21.49 -23.29
CA ARG A 682 -13.48 20.35 -23.94
C ARG A 682 -12.53 19.18 -24.14
N THR A 683 -11.30 19.45 -24.55
CA THR A 683 -10.28 18.44 -24.79
C THR A 683 -9.91 17.70 -23.50
N VAL A 684 -9.66 18.44 -22.41
CA VAL A 684 -9.37 17.83 -21.10
C VAL A 684 -10.59 17.07 -20.59
N ARG A 685 -11.79 17.67 -20.65
CA ARG A 685 -13.04 17.04 -20.17
C ARG A 685 -13.40 15.76 -20.92
N ALA A 686 -13.11 15.67 -22.22
CA ALA A 686 -13.41 14.49 -23.03
C ALA A 686 -12.70 13.23 -22.53
N ILE A 687 -11.57 13.38 -21.83
CA ILE A 687 -10.77 12.25 -21.33
C ILE A 687 -10.61 12.25 -19.81
N TRP A 688 -11.13 13.24 -19.08
CA TRP A 688 -11.02 13.35 -17.62
C TRP A 688 -12.39 13.38 -16.94
N ASP A 689 -12.64 12.42 -16.04
CA ASP A 689 -13.91 12.21 -15.36
C ASP A 689 -13.98 12.82 -13.95
N ARG A 690 -12.85 13.23 -13.37
CA ARG A 690 -12.79 13.89 -12.04
C ARG A 690 -12.97 15.42 -12.14
N PRO A 691 -12.89 16.20 -11.05
CA PRO A 691 -13.05 17.65 -11.12
C PRO A 691 -12.06 18.34 -12.07
N ILE A 692 -12.55 19.33 -12.81
CA ILE A 692 -11.75 20.31 -13.55
C ILE A 692 -11.98 21.68 -12.94
N PHE A 693 -10.91 22.30 -12.50
CA PHE A 693 -10.88 23.69 -12.08
C PHE A 693 -10.37 24.56 -13.23
N PHE A 694 -10.80 25.81 -13.27
CA PHE A 694 -10.27 26.79 -14.21
C PHE A 694 -9.86 28.04 -13.44
N ARG A 695 -8.59 28.41 -13.54
CA ARG A 695 -8.11 29.65 -12.91
C ARG A 695 -8.29 30.82 -13.87
N ILE A 696 -8.91 31.90 -13.39
CA ILE A 696 -9.22 33.07 -14.23
C ILE A 696 -8.67 34.38 -13.65
N SER A 697 -8.29 35.29 -14.55
CA SER A 697 -8.02 36.68 -14.22
C SER A 697 -9.31 37.51 -14.39
N ALA A 698 -10.09 37.67 -13.32
CA ALA A 698 -11.43 38.22 -13.40
C ALA A 698 -11.51 39.73 -13.74
N SER A 699 -10.40 40.46 -13.65
CA SER A 699 -10.36 41.90 -13.96
C SER A 699 -10.56 42.23 -15.45
N GLU A 700 -10.25 41.29 -16.36
CA GLU A 700 -10.43 41.46 -17.81
C GLU A 700 -11.58 40.60 -18.38
N TYR A 701 -12.23 39.79 -17.53
CA TYR A 701 -13.28 38.85 -17.93
C TYR A 701 -14.64 39.25 -17.33
N ALA A 702 -15.56 39.78 -18.14
CA ALA A 702 -16.75 40.48 -17.68
C ALA A 702 -18.05 39.66 -17.81
N GLY A 703 -18.80 39.48 -16.72
CA GLY A 703 -20.24 39.13 -16.77
C GLY A 703 -20.60 37.71 -17.27
N ALA A 704 -21.66 37.64 -18.11
CA ALA A 704 -22.42 36.43 -18.49
C ALA A 704 -21.60 35.30 -19.15
N GLU A 705 -20.40 35.62 -19.61
CA GLU A 705 -19.47 34.72 -20.30
C GLU A 705 -18.90 33.64 -19.36
N LYS A 706 -19.02 33.84 -18.04
CA LYS A 706 -18.59 32.88 -17.03
C LYS A 706 -19.50 31.64 -16.98
N ASN A 707 -20.75 31.76 -17.44
CA ASN A 707 -21.65 30.61 -17.60
C ASN A 707 -21.10 29.61 -18.62
N ARG A 708 -20.42 30.09 -19.67
CA ARG A 708 -19.87 29.22 -20.72
C ARG A 708 -18.84 28.24 -20.15
N LEU A 709 -18.00 28.66 -19.22
CA LEU A 709 -17.02 27.75 -18.59
C LEU A 709 -17.71 26.62 -17.84
N LYS A 710 -18.81 26.92 -17.14
CA LYS A 710 -19.63 25.91 -16.46
C LYS A 710 -20.29 24.95 -17.46
N GLU A 711 -20.84 25.46 -18.55
CA GLU A 711 -21.45 24.68 -19.64
C GLU A 711 -20.47 23.72 -20.30
N GLU A 712 -19.20 24.11 -20.46
CA GLU A 712 -18.13 23.24 -20.99
C GLU A 712 -17.62 22.19 -19.98
N GLY A 713 -18.16 22.19 -18.74
CA GLY A 713 -17.83 21.20 -17.73
C GLY A 713 -16.72 21.60 -16.76
N VAL A 714 -16.48 22.90 -16.54
CA VAL A 714 -15.71 23.37 -15.38
C VAL A 714 -16.53 23.20 -14.10
N ASP A 715 -15.93 22.60 -13.08
CA ASP A 715 -16.61 22.32 -11.82
C ASP A 715 -16.42 23.44 -10.79
N LEU A 716 -15.26 24.11 -10.81
CA LEU A 716 -14.92 25.22 -9.93
C LEU A 716 -14.06 26.26 -10.65
N LEU A 717 -14.31 27.54 -10.36
CA LEU A 717 -13.52 28.66 -10.85
C LEU A 717 -12.60 29.20 -9.75
N ASP A 718 -11.28 29.13 -9.95
CA ASP A 718 -10.30 29.79 -9.07
C ASP A 718 -10.15 31.26 -9.50
N VAL A 719 -10.69 32.17 -8.69
CA VAL A 719 -10.85 33.58 -9.06
C VAL A 719 -9.68 34.41 -8.58
N SER A 720 -8.79 34.72 -9.52
CA SER A 720 -7.71 35.68 -9.34
C SER A 720 -8.01 36.99 -10.11
N SER A 721 -7.02 37.87 -10.18
CA SER A 721 -7.10 39.15 -10.88
C SER A 721 -5.74 39.51 -11.48
N GLY A 722 -5.67 40.69 -12.09
CA GLY A 722 -4.54 41.13 -12.88
C GLY A 722 -4.79 40.79 -14.35
N GLY A 723 -4.78 41.81 -15.18
CA GLY A 723 -4.96 41.77 -16.63
C GLY A 723 -3.67 41.50 -17.41
N ASN A 724 -3.78 41.55 -18.74
CA ASN A 724 -2.73 41.36 -19.75
C ASN A 724 -1.96 42.65 -20.09
N TYR A 725 -2.26 43.76 -19.42
CA TYR A 725 -1.57 45.03 -19.53
C TYR A 725 -0.40 45.15 -18.54
N GLU A 726 0.76 45.61 -18.99
CA GLU A 726 1.97 45.78 -18.17
C GLU A 726 1.78 46.87 -17.10
N HIS A 727 1.34 48.07 -17.50
CA HIS A 727 1.27 49.23 -16.59
C HIS A 727 -0.01 49.28 -15.75
N GLN A 728 -0.68 48.15 -15.55
CA GLN A 728 -1.86 48.08 -14.68
C GLN A 728 -1.48 48.38 -13.23
N LYS A 729 -2.30 49.18 -12.55
CA LYS A 729 -2.13 49.47 -11.12
C LYS A 729 -2.96 48.51 -10.30
N ILE A 730 -2.33 47.49 -9.74
CA ILE A 730 -2.96 46.58 -8.78
C ILE A 730 -2.68 47.13 -7.38
N LEU A 731 -3.73 47.30 -6.57
CA LEU A 731 -3.59 47.71 -5.16
C LEU A 731 -3.73 46.45 -4.27
N PRO A 732 -2.61 45.86 -3.81
CA PRO A 732 -2.65 44.62 -3.04
C PRO A 732 -3.03 44.90 -1.58
N VAL A 733 -4.33 44.92 -1.29
CA VAL A 733 -4.88 44.96 0.09
C VAL A 733 -5.49 43.61 0.47
N PRO A 734 -5.67 43.30 1.77
CA PRO A 734 -6.32 42.06 2.19
C PRO A 734 -7.67 41.84 1.49
N GLY A 735 -7.85 40.67 0.86
CA GLY A 735 -9.10 40.33 0.19
C GLY A 735 -9.40 41.11 -1.11
N TYR A 736 -8.43 41.79 -1.73
CA TYR A 736 -8.67 42.64 -2.91
C TYR A 736 -9.31 41.93 -4.13
N GLN A 737 -9.27 40.59 -4.20
CA GLN A 737 -9.91 39.81 -5.27
C GLN A 737 -11.31 39.30 -4.88
N LEU A 738 -11.70 39.38 -3.60
CA LEU A 738 -13.00 38.93 -3.11
C LEU A 738 -14.20 39.57 -3.81
N PRO A 739 -14.19 40.87 -4.18
CA PRO A 739 -15.29 41.46 -4.93
C PRO A 739 -15.56 40.75 -6.26
N PHE A 740 -14.52 40.21 -6.92
CA PHE A 740 -14.70 39.43 -8.14
C PHE A 740 -15.33 38.07 -7.85
N ALA A 741 -14.83 37.34 -6.84
CA ALA A 741 -15.36 36.03 -6.45
C ALA A 741 -16.83 36.12 -6.02
N GLY A 742 -17.17 37.08 -5.14
CA GLY A 742 -18.53 37.29 -4.66
C GLY A 742 -19.49 37.71 -5.77
N ARG A 743 -19.05 38.55 -6.72
CA ARG A 743 -19.84 38.88 -7.91
C ARG A 743 -20.16 37.64 -8.75
N ILE A 744 -19.18 36.74 -8.93
CA ILE A 744 -19.37 35.51 -9.70
C ILE A 744 -20.34 34.56 -9.00
N LYS A 745 -20.18 34.34 -7.68
CA LYS A 745 -21.12 33.54 -6.90
C LYS A 745 -22.55 34.07 -6.97
N LYS A 746 -22.73 35.39 -6.99
CA LYS A 746 -24.05 36.03 -7.12
C LYS A 746 -24.65 35.88 -8.53
N GLU A 747 -23.83 36.06 -9.57
CA GLU A 747 -24.28 35.97 -10.96
C GLU A 747 -24.52 34.51 -11.40
N ILE A 748 -23.78 33.55 -10.83
CA ILE A 748 -23.80 32.12 -11.20
C ILE A 748 -23.77 31.23 -9.94
N PRO A 749 -24.88 31.09 -9.20
CA PRO A 749 -24.90 30.38 -7.93
C PRO A 749 -24.46 28.91 -8.00
N GLU A 750 -24.72 28.24 -9.12
CA GLU A 750 -24.42 26.82 -9.35
C GLU A 750 -22.95 26.53 -9.67
N LEU A 751 -22.15 27.56 -9.99
CA LEU A 751 -20.72 27.41 -10.20
C LEU A 751 -20.00 27.54 -8.85
N LEU A 752 -19.16 26.57 -8.53
CA LEU A 752 -18.33 26.65 -7.33
C LEU A 752 -17.20 27.65 -7.56
N VAL A 753 -16.85 28.42 -6.54
CA VAL A 753 -15.82 29.46 -6.63
C VAL A 753 -14.77 29.28 -5.54
N GLY A 754 -13.50 29.26 -5.94
CA GLY A 754 -12.36 29.42 -5.08
C GLY A 754 -11.97 30.90 -4.98
N ALA A 755 -11.76 31.40 -3.76
CA ALA A 755 -11.24 32.75 -3.52
C ALA A 755 -9.77 32.72 -3.11
N VAL A 756 -8.97 33.61 -3.68
CA VAL A 756 -7.56 33.85 -3.31
C VAL A 756 -7.34 35.34 -3.11
N GLY A 757 -6.20 35.74 -2.52
CA GLY A 757 -5.72 37.12 -2.55
C GLY A 757 -5.61 37.77 -1.18
N LEU A 758 -4.41 37.67 -0.60
CA LEU A 758 -4.08 38.28 0.70
C LEU A 758 -5.12 37.96 1.79
N ILE A 759 -5.57 36.71 1.82
CA ILE A 759 -6.34 36.15 2.93
C ILE A 759 -5.31 35.51 3.86
N THR A 760 -5.20 36.02 5.08
CA THR A 760 -4.11 35.66 6.01
C THR A 760 -4.60 35.37 7.42
N GLU A 761 -5.87 35.64 7.72
CA GLU A 761 -6.43 35.44 9.05
C GLU A 761 -7.52 34.37 9.04
N PRO A 762 -7.61 33.51 10.07
CA PRO A 762 -8.65 32.48 10.17
C PRO A 762 -10.08 33.06 10.10
N LYS A 763 -10.35 34.15 10.82
CA LYS A 763 -11.67 34.81 10.82
C LYS A 763 -12.01 35.41 9.47
N GLN A 764 -11.03 36.00 8.78
CA GLN A 764 -11.21 36.51 7.43
C GLN A 764 -11.61 35.38 6.47
N ALA A 765 -10.92 34.23 6.54
CA ALA A 765 -11.22 33.07 5.70
C ALA A 765 -12.60 32.47 5.97
N GLU A 766 -13.00 32.35 7.24
CA GLU A 766 -14.34 31.90 7.61
C GLU A 766 -15.41 32.86 7.09
N ASN A 767 -15.24 34.18 7.28
CA ASN A 767 -16.20 35.18 6.84
C ASN A 767 -16.42 35.16 5.32
N VAL A 768 -15.36 34.95 4.53
CA VAL A 768 -15.47 34.79 3.06
C VAL A 768 -16.47 33.69 2.69
N LEU A 769 -16.46 32.58 3.42
CA LEU A 769 -17.35 31.45 3.17
C LEU A 769 -18.75 31.69 3.73
N GLN A 770 -18.87 32.28 4.92
CA GLN A 770 -20.15 32.60 5.57
C GLN A 770 -20.97 33.61 4.79
N GLU A 771 -20.32 34.64 4.24
CA GLU A 771 -20.95 35.67 3.41
C GLU A 771 -21.32 35.15 2.00
N GLY A 772 -20.96 33.91 1.67
CA GLY A 772 -21.25 33.30 0.37
C GLY A 772 -20.40 33.84 -0.78
N ASN A 773 -19.27 34.49 -0.48
CA ASN A 773 -18.36 35.04 -1.50
C ASN A 773 -17.54 33.94 -2.21
N ALA A 774 -17.39 32.77 -1.61
CA ALA A 774 -16.71 31.61 -2.17
C ALA A 774 -17.18 30.29 -1.54
N ASP A 775 -16.83 29.18 -2.17
CA ASP A 775 -17.03 27.82 -1.67
C ASP A 775 -15.77 27.22 -1.06
N ALA A 776 -14.58 27.71 -1.44
CA ALA A 776 -13.29 27.37 -0.86
C ALA A 776 -12.32 28.56 -0.85
N VAL A 777 -11.31 28.51 0.01
CA VAL A 777 -10.29 29.57 0.14
C VAL A 777 -8.92 28.99 -0.19
N LEU A 778 -8.25 29.60 -1.17
CA LEU A 778 -6.91 29.22 -1.62
C LEU A 778 -5.86 30.14 -0.98
N PHE A 779 -4.86 29.53 -0.37
CA PHE A 779 -3.76 30.21 0.30
C PHE A 779 -2.46 29.98 -0.45
N ALA A 780 -1.69 31.06 -0.64
CA ALA A 780 -0.37 31.01 -1.24
C ALA A 780 0.69 31.39 -0.21
N ARG A 781 1.13 32.66 -0.23
CA ARG A 781 2.21 33.18 0.61
C ARG A 781 2.03 32.98 2.11
N GLU A 782 0.80 32.89 2.62
CA GLU A 782 0.55 32.59 4.04
C GLU A 782 1.07 31.19 4.38
N LEU A 783 0.75 30.18 3.58
CA LEU A 783 1.22 28.80 3.81
C LEU A 783 2.73 28.64 3.60
N LEU A 784 3.39 29.49 2.82
CA LEU A 784 4.86 29.46 2.70
C LEU A 784 5.58 29.90 3.98
N ARG A 785 5.02 30.87 4.72
CA ARG A 785 5.64 31.44 5.93
C ARG A 785 5.06 30.89 7.24
N HIS A 786 3.83 30.38 7.17
CA HIS A 786 3.05 29.90 8.30
C HIS A 786 2.35 28.61 7.87
N ILE A 787 3.16 27.58 7.69
CA ILE A 787 2.76 26.34 7.03
C ILE A 787 1.74 25.52 7.84
N ASP A 788 1.67 25.76 9.13
CA ASP A 788 0.69 25.23 10.08
C ASP A 788 -0.58 26.06 10.19
N PHE A 789 -0.77 27.07 9.33
CA PHE A 789 -1.98 27.89 9.27
C PHE A 789 -3.29 27.08 9.37
N PRO A 790 -3.48 25.90 8.74
CA PRO A 790 -4.74 25.16 8.87
C PRO A 790 -5.01 24.70 10.31
N LEU A 791 -3.99 24.24 11.03
CA LEU A 791 -4.12 23.81 12.43
C LEU A 791 -4.23 25.03 13.37
N TYR A 792 -3.48 26.10 13.08
CA TYR A 792 -3.63 27.38 13.76
C TYR A 792 -5.04 27.97 13.61
N ALA A 793 -5.61 27.92 12.40
CA ALA A 793 -6.95 28.41 12.13
C ALA A 793 -8.02 27.64 12.90
N ALA A 794 -7.86 26.32 13.07
CA ALA A 794 -8.75 25.52 13.89
C ALA A 794 -8.71 25.97 15.36
N HIS A 795 -7.50 26.17 15.90
CA HIS A 795 -7.30 26.67 17.25
C HIS A 795 -7.95 28.05 17.47
N GLU A 796 -7.72 29.00 16.56
CA GLU A 796 -8.26 30.37 16.63
C GLU A 796 -9.79 30.43 16.45
N LEU A 797 -10.35 29.56 15.61
CA LEU A 797 -11.80 29.43 15.43
C LEU A 797 -12.44 28.55 16.52
N GLY A 798 -11.63 28.06 17.47
CA GLY A 798 -12.09 27.43 18.69
C GLY A 798 -12.47 25.96 18.58
N ILE A 799 -12.14 25.29 17.47
CA ILE A 799 -12.43 23.87 17.23
C ILE A 799 -11.17 22.99 17.38
N ALA A 800 -11.38 21.68 17.51
CA ALA A 800 -10.35 20.66 17.49
C ALA A 800 -10.35 19.90 16.15
N VAL A 801 -9.22 19.92 15.45
CA VAL A 801 -9.00 19.10 14.25
C VAL A 801 -7.85 18.13 14.48
N LYS A 802 -7.77 17.07 13.68
CA LYS A 802 -6.70 16.07 13.75
C LYS A 802 -5.37 16.67 13.26
N PRO A 803 -4.34 16.89 14.11
CA PRO A 803 -2.98 17.09 13.60
C PRO A 803 -2.41 15.74 13.13
N THR A 804 -1.28 15.76 12.43
CA THR A 804 -0.55 14.52 12.16
C THR A 804 -0.19 13.83 13.49
N ASN A 805 -0.28 12.50 13.54
CA ASN A 805 -0.07 11.71 14.78
C ASN A 805 1.22 12.13 15.51
N GLN A 806 2.29 12.37 14.76
CA GLN A 806 3.60 12.74 15.27
C GLN A 806 3.64 14.13 15.93
N TYR A 807 2.68 15.00 15.63
CA TYR A 807 2.62 16.38 16.13
C TYR A 807 1.50 16.62 17.14
N GLU A 808 0.74 15.60 17.55
CA GLU A 808 -0.37 15.77 18.51
C GLU A 808 0.03 16.55 19.76
N MET A 809 1.21 16.26 20.33
CA MET A 809 1.72 16.96 21.52
C MET A 809 1.99 18.45 21.31
N ALA A 810 2.31 18.87 20.08
CA ALA A 810 2.50 20.28 19.75
C ALA A 810 1.18 21.07 19.73
N TRP A 811 0.04 20.38 19.64
CA TRP A 811 -1.31 20.97 19.55
C TRP A 811 -2.19 20.69 20.77
N SER A 812 -1.59 20.35 21.91
CA SER A 812 -2.31 20.01 23.15
C SER A 812 -3.36 21.04 23.57
N ARG A 813 -3.12 22.34 23.36
CA ARG A 813 -4.11 23.41 23.64
C ARG A 813 -5.36 23.33 22.75
N MET A 814 -5.20 23.01 21.47
CA MET A 814 -6.31 22.79 20.55
C MET A 814 -7.04 21.48 20.89
N LEU A 815 -6.29 20.45 21.30
CA LEU A 815 -6.78 19.13 21.64
C LEU A 815 -7.23 18.97 23.10
N THR A 816 -7.24 20.04 23.89
CA THR A 816 -7.82 19.99 25.24
C THR A 816 -9.33 20.19 25.11
N PRO A 817 -10.17 19.21 25.52
CA PRO A 817 -11.62 19.42 25.53
C PRO A 817 -11.97 20.61 26.42
N LYS A 818 -12.74 21.56 25.88
CA LYS A 818 -13.22 22.70 26.67
C LYS A 818 -14.39 22.23 27.54
N VAL A 819 -14.23 22.37 28.85
CA VAL A 819 -15.30 22.13 29.84
C VAL A 819 -16.02 23.46 30.04
N GLU A 820 -17.36 23.43 30.08
CA GLU A 820 -18.16 24.60 30.48
C GLU A 820 -17.89 25.02 31.92
#